data_AF-A0A0G4J596-F1
#
_entry.id   AF-A0A0G4J596-F1
#
_cell.length_a   1.000
_cell.length_b   1.000
_cell.length_c   1.000
_cell.angle_alpha   90.00
_cell.angle_beta   90.00
_cell.angle_gamma   90.00
#
_symmetry.space_group_name_H-M   'P 1'
#
loop_
_entity.id
_entity.type
_entity.pdbx_description
1 polymer ?
#
loop_
_entity_poly.entity_id
_entity_poly.type
_entity_poly.pdbx_seq_one_letter_code
_entity_poly.pdbx_strand_id
1 'polypeptide(L)'
;MTPVIMAYLDNTDVRNLSQVSSSLTLSGNAKDALGIRRQWEMLFKPETRLGDLMAYFEDSGPMHELRSYVSVEWARGNLHRRVPLRPQILLLGHLFYADDDVSPDHFEMMLKTMVVDWRLADGYALGVAIRQTSKCFDDQHRERALNAVRFLLAHHVAFLDIEGFDDYATSASERIAESDGFPVEYDETDAITSALLKLLPDAHRNLVRMALSGLAFDDIRFLIMRRGRNRNSNLDLLNVMVAHGMEIGDEKFEEETHLIFTAVSARNFRAASLLLTLGCGMVLWFSDGVTDDYDCGNDEVFTFAEQQMTFSDDSVDCYIALADHFELWRERLGQSGDTKPVLLETCLKALRRRFGVGFDERAWKHRVFVEAVELDIRIPFDRLLALVDDGTVILSGPGVSTFTNFYVCDVDDPVSVLDRLARDATDAQVHAALSHVTEDGYTIFHKKCMTGDIVRWILRRASTWDWVWGALQRIAAPTWRSDGGSCMRLWIERREPSYELRILTIVANLADANGTMSAYETAMMACAGNPMDKVNFLSWSASTTLINGHLEAHFDVMNPYHEVLMLAKIGAEPLGPILNRISARNGDTALQTFLLERYDGFSPIHWAVMMDLPAVEAAMEQAERLGVLSEVVVHRDSPVGWTILHMAATSIVMHFPVPGRFRHMSQPSYLRHFEQMETLSQMVFSLRARLASLDDFCQLMDARDYLGNRTFLGMLPEVLQRFGVIAAIAAFIRRQCNNIRRRLA
;
A
#
# COMPACT_ATOMS: atom_id res chain seq x y z
N MET A 1 -46.50 -25.80 29.96
CA MET A 1 -45.76 -24.69 30.59
C MET A 1 -45.71 -23.46 29.68
N THR A 2 -45.55 -23.63 28.37
CA THR A 2 -45.52 -22.60 27.33
C THR A 2 -46.71 -21.62 27.28
N PRO A 3 -47.99 -22.03 27.42
CA PRO A 3 -49.10 -21.08 27.42
C PRO A 3 -49.17 -20.21 28.70
N VAL A 4 -48.59 -20.70 29.80
CA VAL A 4 -48.45 -19.90 31.04
C VAL A 4 -47.29 -18.90 30.88
N ILE A 5 -46.20 -19.29 30.20
CA ILE A 5 -45.04 -18.42 29.93
C ILE A 5 -45.42 -17.25 29.01
N MET A 6 -46.22 -17.49 27.97
CA MET A 6 -46.74 -16.45 27.07
C MET A 6 -47.71 -15.48 27.78
N ALA A 7 -48.44 -15.95 28.79
CA ALA A 7 -49.39 -15.13 29.55
C ALA A 7 -48.71 -14.17 30.57
N TYR A 8 -47.43 -14.39 30.90
CA TYR A 8 -46.65 -13.52 31.81
C TYR A 8 -45.72 -12.54 31.09
N LEU A 9 -45.67 -12.58 29.75
CA LEU A 9 -44.96 -11.62 28.91
C LEU A 9 -46.01 -10.81 28.15
N ASP A 10 -46.64 -9.84 28.79
CA ASP A 10 -47.47 -8.89 28.06
C ASP A 10 -46.59 -8.04 27.12
N ASN A 11 -47.16 -7.49 26.06
CA ASN A 11 -46.44 -6.67 25.04
C ASN A 11 -45.64 -5.51 25.65
N THR A 12 -46.04 -5.08 26.84
CA THR A 12 -45.40 -4.06 27.65
C THR A 12 -44.16 -4.57 28.39
N ASP A 13 -44.14 -5.84 28.82
CA ASP A 13 -43.07 -6.44 29.61
C ASP A 13 -41.83 -6.77 28.79
N VAL A 14 -41.98 -7.19 27.52
CA VAL A 14 -40.85 -7.38 26.60
C VAL A 14 -40.14 -6.05 26.31
N ARG A 15 -40.89 -4.94 26.21
CA ARG A 15 -40.33 -3.58 26.12
C ARG A 15 -39.71 -3.11 27.44
N ASN A 16 -40.36 -3.35 28.59
CA ASN A 16 -39.92 -2.90 29.92
C ASN A 16 -38.71 -3.68 30.46
N LEU A 17 -38.52 -4.95 30.07
CA LEU A 17 -37.35 -5.77 30.41
C LEU A 17 -36.02 -5.12 29.98
N SER A 18 -36.05 -4.22 28.99
CA SER A 18 -34.89 -3.45 28.55
C SER A 18 -34.50 -2.32 29.51
N GLN A 19 -35.46 -1.70 30.19
CA GLN A 19 -35.21 -0.59 31.14
C GLN A 19 -34.76 -1.10 32.53
N VAL A 20 -35.12 -2.32 32.91
CA VAL A 20 -34.86 -2.89 34.24
C VAL A 20 -33.52 -3.65 34.34
N SER A 21 -32.78 -3.78 33.22
CA SER A 21 -31.53 -4.57 33.16
C SER A 21 -30.38 -4.07 34.04
N SER A 22 -30.52 -2.90 34.69
CA SER A 22 -29.51 -2.34 35.59
C SER A 22 -29.70 -2.67 37.08
N SER A 23 -30.80 -3.31 37.53
CA SER A 23 -31.03 -3.44 38.99
C SER A 23 -31.70 -4.69 39.59
N LEU A 24 -32.15 -5.72 38.85
CA LEU A 24 -32.86 -6.85 39.48
C LEU A 24 -32.49 -8.24 38.91
N THR A 25 -32.53 -9.25 39.78
CA THR A 25 -32.45 -10.68 39.45
C THR A 25 -33.56 -11.07 38.47
N LEU A 26 -33.22 -11.09 37.17
CA LEU A 26 -34.11 -11.50 36.09
C LEU A 26 -34.47 -12.99 36.22
N SER A 27 -35.75 -13.33 36.03
CA SER A 27 -36.22 -14.72 35.92
C SER A 27 -35.54 -15.43 34.72
N GLY A 28 -35.46 -16.77 34.74
CA GLY A 28 -34.85 -17.56 33.65
C GLY A 28 -35.37 -17.17 32.26
N ASN A 29 -36.70 -17.06 32.13
CA ASN A 29 -37.38 -16.70 30.88
C ASN A 29 -37.00 -15.31 30.34
N ALA A 30 -36.71 -14.35 31.21
CA ALA A 30 -36.28 -13.02 30.79
C ALA A 30 -34.84 -13.02 30.24
N LYS A 31 -33.96 -13.89 30.77
CA LYS A 31 -32.62 -14.11 30.23
C LYS A 31 -32.70 -14.78 28.86
N ASP A 32 -33.58 -15.76 28.70
CA ASP A 32 -33.78 -16.48 27.44
C ASP A 32 -34.35 -15.55 26.34
N ALA A 33 -35.34 -14.71 26.66
CA ALA A 33 -35.87 -13.71 25.73
C ALA A 33 -34.83 -12.67 25.30
N LEU A 34 -33.96 -12.23 26.22
CA LEU A 34 -32.83 -11.35 25.89
C LEU A 34 -31.78 -12.06 25.04
N GLY A 35 -31.54 -13.35 25.26
CA GLY A 35 -30.67 -14.19 24.44
C GLY A 35 -31.17 -14.30 23.00
N ILE A 36 -32.44 -14.66 22.81
CA ILE A 36 -33.09 -14.74 21.50
C ILE A 36 -33.01 -13.40 20.77
N ARG A 37 -33.30 -12.29 21.45
CA ARG A 37 -33.20 -10.96 20.86
C ARG A 37 -31.78 -10.67 20.35
N ARG A 38 -30.76 -10.98 21.15
CA ARG A 38 -29.36 -10.77 20.75
C ARG A 38 -29.02 -11.61 19.52
N GLN A 39 -29.43 -12.87 19.49
CA GLN A 39 -29.24 -13.74 18.33
C GLN A 39 -29.95 -13.20 17.08
N TRP A 40 -31.18 -12.70 17.22
CA TRP A 40 -31.92 -12.07 16.12
C TRP A 40 -31.23 -10.80 15.61
N GLU A 41 -30.77 -9.92 16.52
CA GLU A 41 -30.03 -8.70 16.15
C GLU A 41 -28.68 -9.02 15.48
N MET A 42 -28.07 -10.17 15.82
CA MET A 42 -26.84 -10.63 15.20
C MET A 42 -27.03 -11.03 13.73
N LEU A 43 -28.20 -11.52 13.32
CA LEU A 43 -28.50 -11.89 11.92
C LEU A 43 -28.38 -10.73 10.92
N PHE A 44 -28.42 -9.50 11.39
CA PHE A 44 -28.36 -8.30 10.55
C PHE A 44 -27.01 -7.58 10.65
N LYS A 45 -25.99 -8.26 11.15
CA LYS A 45 -24.62 -7.76 11.17
C LYS A 45 -23.92 -8.10 9.85
N PRO A 46 -23.04 -7.25 9.31
CA PRO A 46 -22.33 -7.54 8.06
C PRO A 46 -21.55 -8.87 8.11
N GLU A 47 -21.09 -9.28 9.29
CA GLU A 47 -20.32 -10.50 9.51
C GLU A 47 -21.19 -11.77 9.55
N THR A 48 -22.52 -11.64 9.48
CA THR A 48 -23.44 -12.78 9.51
C THR A 48 -23.17 -13.69 8.33
N ARG A 49 -23.05 -15.00 8.60
CA ARG A 49 -22.89 -16.02 7.57
C ARG A 49 -24.14 -16.88 7.47
N LEU A 50 -24.25 -17.65 6.39
CA LEU A 50 -25.28 -18.66 6.21
C LEU A 50 -25.41 -19.60 7.43
N GLY A 51 -24.27 -20.04 7.99
CA GLY A 51 -24.28 -20.89 9.18
C GLY A 51 -24.92 -20.25 10.42
N ASP A 52 -24.83 -18.94 10.60
CA ASP A 52 -25.47 -18.23 11.70
C ASP A 52 -26.99 -18.15 11.52
N LEU A 53 -27.43 -17.95 10.27
CA LEU A 53 -28.84 -18.03 9.89
C LEU A 53 -29.40 -19.43 10.15
N MET A 54 -28.71 -20.48 9.70
CA MET A 54 -29.14 -21.86 9.95
C MET A 54 -29.19 -22.17 11.45
N ALA A 55 -28.14 -21.86 12.19
CA ALA A 55 -28.10 -22.06 13.64
C ALA A 55 -29.24 -21.34 14.37
N TYR A 56 -29.66 -20.17 13.88
CA TYR A 56 -30.80 -19.46 14.45
C TYR A 56 -32.13 -20.22 14.32
N PHE A 57 -32.34 -20.91 13.19
CA PHE A 57 -33.57 -21.66 12.90
C PHE A 57 -33.51 -23.13 13.33
N GLU A 58 -32.33 -23.73 13.40
CA GLU A 58 -32.11 -25.14 13.77
C GLU A 58 -32.12 -25.41 15.28
N ASP A 59 -31.87 -24.39 16.12
CA ASP A 59 -31.78 -24.48 17.59
C ASP A 59 -33.18 -24.73 18.21
N SER A 60 -33.69 -25.95 17.95
CA SER A 60 -35.06 -26.44 18.09
C SER A 60 -35.24 -27.25 19.37
N GLY A 61 -34.90 -26.62 20.50
CA GLY A 61 -35.29 -27.10 21.82
C GLY A 61 -36.75 -26.75 22.20
N PRO A 62 -37.16 -27.00 23.46
CA PRO A 62 -38.48 -26.63 24.01
C PRO A 62 -38.80 -25.12 24.04
N MET A 63 -37.93 -24.28 23.45
CA MET A 63 -38.03 -22.81 23.37
C MET A 63 -38.55 -22.30 22.01
N HIS A 64 -38.90 -23.18 21.06
CA HIS A 64 -39.35 -22.79 19.71
C HIS A 64 -40.50 -21.76 19.71
N GLU A 65 -41.53 -21.98 20.55
CA GLU A 65 -42.67 -21.06 20.66
C GLU A 65 -42.27 -19.69 21.22
N LEU A 66 -41.37 -19.66 22.22
CA LEU A 66 -40.86 -18.42 22.80
C LEU A 66 -39.98 -17.66 21.78
N ARG A 67 -39.11 -18.36 21.06
CA ARG A 67 -38.26 -17.78 20.01
C ARG A 67 -39.11 -17.14 18.91
N SER A 68 -40.10 -17.87 18.39
CA SER A 68 -41.03 -17.36 17.39
C SER A 68 -41.74 -16.09 17.87
N TYR A 69 -42.34 -16.12 19.07
CA TYR A 69 -43.06 -14.98 19.64
C TYR A 69 -42.17 -13.75 19.84
N VAL A 70 -41.01 -13.93 20.50
CA VAL A 70 -40.08 -12.82 20.80
C VAL A 70 -39.54 -12.20 19.51
N SER A 71 -39.17 -13.01 18.51
CA SER A 71 -38.64 -12.51 17.23
C SER A 71 -39.66 -11.68 16.48
N VAL A 72 -40.90 -12.19 16.38
CA VAL A 72 -41.99 -11.52 15.67
C VAL A 72 -42.36 -10.19 16.33
N GLU A 73 -42.54 -10.18 17.64
CA GLU A 73 -42.85 -8.95 18.38
C GLU A 73 -41.70 -7.93 18.31
N TRP A 74 -40.46 -8.41 18.36
CA TRP A 74 -39.30 -7.54 18.23
C TRP A 74 -39.18 -6.94 16.82
N ALA A 75 -39.33 -7.76 15.79
CA ALA A 75 -39.29 -7.34 14.40
C ALA A 75 -40.36 -6.28 14.10
N ARG A 76 -41.62 -6.50 14.51
CA ARG A 76 -42.73 -5.54 14.36
C ARG A 76 -42.41 -4.15 14.90
N GLY A 77 -41.66 -4.07 16.00
CA GLY A 77 -41.31 -2.82 16.64
C GLY A 77 -40.02 -2.16 16.12
N ASN A 78 -39.08 -2.96 15.60
CA ASN A 78 -37.68 -2.53 15.43
C ASN A 78 -37.12 -2.73 14.03
N LEU A 79 -37.63 -3.65 13.21
CA LEU A 79 -37.01 -4.02 11.93
C LEU A 79 -36.82 -2.80 11.03
N HIS A 80 -37.90 -2.14 10.60
CA HIS A 80 -37.82 -0.95 9.74
C HIS A 80 -37.27 0.30 10.45
N ARG A 81 -37.17 0.31 11.78
CA ARG A 81 -36.68 1.47 12.55
C ARG A 81 -35.19 1.41 12.86
N ARG A 82 -34.63 0.21 12.95
CA ARG A 82 -33.29 -0.03 13.48
C ARG A 82 -32.39 -0.83 12.54
N VAL A 83 -32.96 -1.65 11.66
CA VAL A 83 -32.19 -2.48 10.74
C VAL A 83 -32.16 -1.78 9.38
N PRO A 84 -30.97 -1.38 8.88
CA PRO A 84 -30.84 -0.85 7.52
C PRO A 84 -31.34 -1.86 6.48
N LEU A 85 -31.55 -1.40 5.25
CA LEU A 85 -32.07 -2.25 4.20
C LEU A 85 -31.06 -3.29 3.70
N ARG A 86 -29.79 -2.93 3.52
CA ARG A 86 -28.76 -3.85 3.01
C ARG A 86 -28.66 -5.16 3.83
N PRO A 87 -28.58 -5.14 5.18
CA PRO A 87 -28.58 -6.38 5.96
C PRO A 87 -29.82 -7.25 5.77
N GLN A 88 -30.99 -6.65 5.49
CA GLN A 88 -32.20 -7.40 5.18
C GLN A 88 -32.09 -8.12 3.83
N ILE A 89 -31.54 -7.43 2.82
CA ILE A 89 -31.26 -7.99 1.49
C ILE A 89 -30.24 -9.13 1.59
N LEU A 90 -29.12 -8.92 2.29
CA LEU A 90 -28.07 -9.92 2.47
C LEU A 90 -28.56 -11.16 3.22
N LEU A 91 -29.34 -10.98 4.29
CA LEU A 91 -29.91 -12.09 5.06
C LEU A 91 -30.85 -12.96 4.21
N LEU A 92 -31.68 -12.33 3.37
CA LEU A 92 -32.49 -13.05 2.39
C LEU A 92 -31.62 -13.75 1.34
N GLY A 93 -30.58 -13.08 0.86
CA GLY A 93 -29.58 -13.68 -0.02
C GLY A 93 -29.01 -14.97 0.58
N HIS A 94 -28.54 -14.94 1.83
CA HIS A 94 -28.04 -16.12 2.54
C HIS A 94 -29.07 -17.26 2.56
N LEU A 95 -30.34 -16.98 2.85
CA LEU A 95 -31.39 -17.99 2.81
C LEU A 95 -31.46 -18.68 1.44
N PHE A 96 -31.41 -17.91 0.34
CA PHE A 96 -31.42 -18.48 -1.00
C PHE A 96 -30.13 -19.24 -1.34
N TYR A 97 -28.97 -18.87 -0.80
CA TYR A 97 -27.71 -19.61 -0.94
C TYR A 97 -27.59 -20.85 -0.04
N ALA A 98 -28.64 -21.20 0.72
CA ALA A 98 -28.68 -22.44 1.48
C ALA A 98 -28.49 -23.67 0.59
N ASP A 99 -27.68 -24.63 1.05
CA ASP A 99 -27.46 -25.91 0.38
C ASP A 99 -28.79 -26.61 0.04
N ASP A 100 -28.79 -27.41 -1.03
CA ASP A 100 -29.93 -28.22 -1.46
C ASP A 100 -30.41 -29.24 -0.42
N ASP A 101 -29.59 -29.50 0.60
CA ASP A 101 -29.92 -30.42 1.70
C ASP A 101 -30.95 -29.85 2.69
N VAL A 102 -31.29 -28.55 2.59
CA VAL A 102 -32.39 -27.96 3.36
C VAL A 102 -33.72 -28.39 2.76
N SER A 103 -34.54 -29.06 3.57
CA SER A 103 -35.85 -29.53 3.10
C SER A 103 -36.71 -28.36 2.60
N PRO A 104 -37.49 -28.53 1.52
CA PRO A 104 -38.36 -27.48 0.98
C PRO A 104 -39.29 -26.87 2.04
N ASP A 105 -39.87 -27.70 2.91
CA ASP A 105 -40.74 -27.25 3.99
C ASP A 105 -40.01 -26.36 5.01
N HIS A 106 -38.73 -26.68 5.31
CA HIS A 106 -37.93 -25.89 6.23
C HIS A 106 -37.51 -24.56 5.61
N PHE A 107 -37.13 -24.56 4.33
CA PHE A 107 -36.87 -23.34 3.56
C PHE A 107 -38.09 -22.42 3.52
N GLU A 108 -39.27 -22.96 3.19
CA GLU A 108 -40.53 -22.20 3.12
C GLU A 108 -40.91 -21.63 4.50
N MET A 109 -40.71 -22.41 5.57
CA MET A 109 -40.92 -21.94 6.94
C MET A 109 -40.00 -20.77 7.31
N MET A 110 -38.70 -20.84 6.97
CA MET A 110 -37.76 -19.74 7.21
C MET A 110 -38.15 -18.50 6.39
N LEU A 111 -38.44 -18.66 5.10
CA LEU A 111 -38.88 -17.58 4.22
C LEU A 111 -40.15 -16.91 4.73
N LYS A 112 -41.14 -17.70 5.14
CA LYS A 112 -42.38 -17.20 5.76
C LYS A 112 -42.09 -16.40 7.03
N THR A 113 -41.26 -16.95 7.91
CA THR A 113 -40.94 -16.30 9.19
C THR A 113 -40.27 -14.95 8.96
N MET A 114 -39.31 -14.90 8.04
CA MET A 114 -38.57 -13.70 7.72
C MET A 114 -39.41 -12.66 6.97
N VAL A 115 -40.11 -13.06 5.92
CA VAL A 115 -40.82 -12.09 5.05
C VAL A 115 -42.21 -11.77 5.58
N VAL A 116 -42.98 -12.76 6.01
CA VAL A 116 -44.37 -12.56 6.43
C VAL A 116 -44.47 -12.21 7.91
N ASP A 117 -43.81 -12.97 8.77
CA ASP A 117 -43.99 -12.82 10.22
C ASP A 117 -43.16 -11.66 10.79
N TRP A 118 -41.88 -11.53 10.40
CA TRP A 118 -41.03 -10.39 10.76
C TRP A 118 -41.34 -9.14 9.93
N ARG A 119 -41.95 -9.32 8.74
CA ARG A 119 -42.25 -8.26 7.78
C ARG A 119 -41.00 -7.61 7.20
N LEU A 120 -40.03 -8.40 6.73
CA LEU A 120 -39.03 -7.85 5.82
C LEU A 120 -39.74 -7.23 4.62
N ALA A 121 -39.28 -6.07 4.17
CA ALA A 121 -40.10 -5.25 3.29
C ALA A 121 -40.40 -5.94 1.94
N ASP A 122 -41.68 -5.89 1.55
CA ASP A 122 -42.29 -6.80 0.59
C ASP A 122 -41.62 -6.80 -0.79
N GLY A 123 -41.37 -5.60 -1.34
CA GLY A 123 -40.74 -5.46 -2.65
C GLY A 123 -39.34 -6.08 -2.72
N TYR A 124 -38.57 -5.98 -1.64
CA TYR A 124 -37.20 -6.51 -1.56
C TYR A 124 -37.16 -8.03 -1.53
N ALA A 125 -38.04 -8.64 -0.74
CA ALA A 125 -38.12 -10.10 -0.65
C ALA A 125 -38.45 -10.72 -2.01
N LEU A 126 -39.36 -10.07 -2.75
CA LEU A 126 -39.76 -10.52 -4.07
C LEU A 126 -38.63 -10.35 -5.10
N GLY A 127 -37.92 -9.22 -5.13
CA GLY A 127 -36.83 -9.03 -6.08
C GLY A 127 -35.58 -9.88 -5.80
N VAL A 128 -35.25 -10.14 -4.53
CA VAL A 128 -34.19 -11.11 -4.17
C VAL A 128 -34.55 -12.50 -4.68
N ALA A 129 -35.78 -12.97 -4.45
CA ALA A 129 -36.25 -14.25 -4.95
C ALA A 129 -36.22 -14.32 -6.49
N ILE A 130 -36.64 -13.24 -7.16
CA ILE A 130 -36.63 -13.13 -8.63
C ILE A 130 -35.20 -13.24 -9.17
N ARG A 131 -34.23 -12.54 -8.58
CA ARG A 131 -32.83 -12.59 -9.02
C ARG A 131 -32.29 -14.02 -9.04
N GLN A 132 -32.64 -14.81 -8.03
CA GLN A 132 -32.20 -16.19 -7.87
C GLN A 132 -32.81 -17.16 -8.91
N THR A 133 -33.68 -16.67 -9.80
CA THR A 133 -34.18 -17.43 -10.98
C THR A 133 -33.32 -17.25 -12.24
N SER A 134 -32.32 -16.36 -12.17
CA SER A 134 -31.36 -16.10 -13.26
C SER A 134 -30.66 -17.38 -13.73
N LYS A 135 -30.26 -17.42 -15.00
CA LYS A 135 -29.51 -18.54 -15.60
C LYS A 135 -28.08 -18.68 -15.09
N CYS A 136 -27.59 -17.77 -14.25
CA CYS A 136 -26.30 -17.97 -13.56
C CYS A 136 -26.35 -19.10 -12.51
N PHE A 137 -27.55 -19.49 -12.05
CA PHE A 137 -27.73 -20.61 -11.13
C PHE A 137 -28.15 -21.88 -11.87
N ASP A 138 -27.98 -23.04 -11.23
CA ASP A 138 -28.50 -24.30 -11.76
C ASP A 138 -30.04 -24.36 -11.71
N ASP A 139 -30.62 -25.28 -12.48
CA ASP A 139 -32.08 -25.38 -12.61
C ASP A 139 -32.79 -25.73 -11.30
N GLN A 140 -32.14 -26.48 -10.40
CA GLN A 140 -32.74 -26.87 -9.12
C GLN A 140 -32.91 -25.65 -8.20
N HIS A 141 -31.86 -24.84 -8.08
CA HIS A 141 -31.89 -23.59 -7.33
C HIS A 141 -32.89 -22.60 -7.93
N ARG A 142 -32.90 -22.48 -9.27
CA ARG A 142 -33.84 -21.62 -10.01
C ARG A 142 -35.30 -22.04 -9.79
N GLU A 143 -35.60 -23.34 -9.77
CA GLU A 143 -36.94 -23.86 -9.48
C GLU A 143 -37.37 -23.56 -8.04
N ARG A 144 -36.47 -23.74 -7.07
CA ARG A 144 -36.71 -23.36 -5.66
C ARG A 144 -37.01 -21.87 -5.54
N ALA A 145 -36.25 -21.02 -6.23
CA ALA A 145 -36.48 -19.57 -6.27
C ALA A 145 -37.83 -19.21 -6.90
N LEU A 146 -38.21 -19.85 -8.02
CA LEU A 146 -39.52 -19.65 -8.64
C LEU A 146 -40.68 -20.06 -7.71
N ASN A 147 -40.52 -21.16 -6.97
CA ASN A 147 -41.51 -21.58 -5.98
C ASN A 147 -41.58 -20.61 -4.80
N ALA A 148 -40.46 -20.05 -4.36
CA ALA A 148 -40.43 -18.97 -3.38
C ALA A 148 -41.20 -17.73 -3.88
N VAL A 149 -41.02 -17.32 -5.14
CA VAL A 149 -41.79 -16.22 -5.74
C VAL A 149 -43.30 -16.50 -5.68
N ARG A 150 -43.74 -17.70 -6.09
CA ARG A 150 -45.16 -18.10 -6.01
C ARG A 150 -45.68 -18.07 -4.57
N PHE A 151 -44.90 -18.58 -3.63
CA PHE A 151 -45.22 -18.59 -2.21
C PHE A 151 -45.41 -17.16 -1.67
N LEU A 152 -44.49 -16.25 -1.99
CA LEU A 152 -44.54 -14.85 -1.56
C LEU A 152 -45.79 -14.15 -2.12
N LEU A 153 -46.07 -14.30 -3.42
CA LEU A 153 -47.25 -13.74 -4.06
C LEU A 153 -48.55 -14.28 -3.44
N ALA A 154 -48.60 -15.57 -3.11
CA ALA A 154 -49.74 -16.18 -2.43
C ALA A 154 -49.98 -15.64 -1.01
N HIS A 155 -48.93 -15.13 -0.37
CA HIS A 155 -48.98 -14.47 0.94
C HIS A 155 -49.14 -12.94 0.87
N HIS A 156 -49.54 -12.42 -0.29
CA HIS A 156 -49.77 -10.99 -0.54
C HIS A 156 -48.51 -10.10 -0.42
N VAL A 157 -47.32 -10.68 -0.57
CA VAL A 157 -46.08 -9.92 -0.72
C VAL A 157 -46.05 -9.35 -2.14
N ALA A 158 -45.92 -8.04 -2.28
CA ALA A 158 -46.03 -7.34 -3.55
C ALA A 158 -44.86 -6.38 -3.81
N PHE A 159 -44.68 -6.04 -5.09
CA PHE A 159 -43.85 -4.90 -5.50
C PHE A 159 -44.38 -3.61 -4.88
N LEU A 160 -43.46 -2.68 -4.59
CA LEU A 160 -43.78 -1.37 -4.04
C LEU A 160 -44.15 -0.42 -5.18
N ASP A 161 -45.20 0.38 -4.95
CA ASP A 161 -45.57 1.49 -5.82
C ASP A 161 -44.65 2.69 -5.53
N ILE A 162 -43.70 2.94 -6.42
CA ILE A 162 -42.63 3.93 -6.24
C ILE A 162 -42.75 4.99 -7.33
N GLU A 163 -42.57 6.25 -6.92
CA GLU A 163 -42.51 7.38 -7.84
C GLU A 163 -41.45 7.15 -8.94
N GLY A 164 -41.87 7.29 -10.21
CA GLY A 164 -41.01 7.05 -11.39
C GLY A 164 -40.96 5.61 -11.90
N PHE A 165 -41.61 4.65 -11.22
CA PHE A 165 -41.66 3.25 -11.66
C PHE A 165 -42.32 3.06 -13.03
N ASP A 166 -43.49 3.66 -13.26
CA ASP A 166 -44.25 3.50 -14.51
C ASP A 166 -43.52 4.09 -15.73
N ASP A 167 -42.88 5.26 -15.55
CA ASP A 167 -42.08 5.92 -16.58
C ASP A 167 -40.87 5.06 -16.96
N TYR A 168 -40.18 4.48 -15.96
CA TYR A 168 -39.08 3.57 -16.21
C TYR A 168 -39.54 2.27 -16.87
N ALA A 169 -40.61 1.64 -16.38
CA ALA A 169 -41.14 0.38 -16.91
C ALA A 169 -41.56 0.50 -18.39
N THR A 170 -42.01 1.68 -18.79
CA THR A 170 -42.31 2.02 -20.19
C THR A 170 -41.02 2.14 -21.02
N SER A 171 -40.02 2.88 -20.55
CA SER A 171 -38.72 3.02 -21.23
C SER A 171 -37.93 1.70 -21.30
N ALA A 172 -38.04 0.86 -20.28
CA ALA A 172 -37.39 -0.45 -20.23
C ALA A 172 -37.82 -1.36 -21.39
N SER A 173 -39.10 -1.33 -21.76
CA SER A 173 -39.60 -2.12 -22.89
C SER A 173 -38.96 -1.71 -24.22
N GLU A 174 -38.76 -0.40 -24.43
CA GLU A 174 -38.14 0.14 -25.63
C GLU A 174 -36.67 -0.27 -25.70
N ARG A 175 -35.92 -0.12 -24.60
CA ARG A 175 -34.50 -0.49 -24.51
C ARG A 175 -34.25 -1.98 -24.73
N ILE A 176 -35.11 -2.84 -24.18
CA ILE A 176 -35.01 -4.29 -24.42
C ILE A 176 -35.23 -4.60 -25.91
N ALA A 177 -36.19 -3.92 -26.55
CA ALA A 177 -36.46 -4.10 -27.98
C ALA A 177 -35.35 -3.55 -28.89
N GLU A 178 -34.63 -2.52 -28.43
CA GLU A 178 -33.50 -1.90 -29.12
C GLU A 178 -32.17 -2.62 -28.88
N SER A 179 -32.10 -3.57 -27.95
CA SER A 179 -30.85 -4.24 -27.59
C SER A 179 -30.46 -5.33 -28.60
N ASP A 180 -29.25 -5.22 -29.15
CA ASP A 180 -28.68 -6.23 -30.07
C ASP A 180 -28.16 -7.49 -29.34
N GLY A 181 -28.14 -7.49 -28.00
CA GLY A 181 -27.70 -8.59 -27.15
C GLY A 181 -27.89 -8.30 -25.65
N PHE A 182 -27.71 -9.30 -24.79
CA PHE A 182 -27.85 -9.16 -23.34
C PHE A 182 -26.50 -9.35 -22.65
N PRO A 183 -26.13 -8.49 -21.67
CA PRO A 183 -24.91 -8.64 -20.89
C PRO A 183 -24.80 -9.98 -20.14
N VAL A 184 -25.94 -10.53 -19.72
CA VAL A 184 -26.03 -11.81 -19.00
C VAL A 184 -26.85 -12.81 -19.83
N GLU A 185 -26.59 -14.12 -19.65
CA GLU A 185 -27.37 -15.16 -20.31
C GLU A 185 -28.85 -15.05 -19.91
N TYR A 186 -29.68 -14.72 -20.90
CA TYR A 186 -31.10 -14.45 -20.70
C TYR A 186 -31.91 -14.99 -21.86
N ASP A 187 -32.96 -15.74 -21.55
CA ASP A 187 -33.82 -16.41 -22.53
C ASP A 187 -35.25 -16.49 -22.00
N GLU A 188 -36.19 -15.83 -22.69
CA GLU A 188 -37.61 -15.82 -22.35
C GLU A 188 -38.33 -17.13 -22.72
N THR A 189 -37.70 -17.97 -23.54
CA THR A 189 -38.23 -19.28 -23.94
C THR A 189 -37.89 -20.38 -22.94
N ASP A 190 -36.93 -20.13 -22.04
CA ASP A 190 -36.62 -20.99 -20.91
C ASP A 190 -37.86 -21.20 -20.01
N ALA A 191 -38.07 -22.43 -19.55
CA ALA A 191 -39.29 -22.81 -18.84
C ALA A 191 -39.47 -22.04 -17.52
N ILE A 192 -38.39 -21.80 -16.78
CA ILE A 192 -38.40 -21.12 -15.48
C ILE A 192 -38.60 -19.62 -15.69
N THR A 193 -37.84 -19.01 -16.59
CA THR A 193 -37.97 -17.58 -16.93
C THR A 193 -39.36 -17.28 -17.50
N SER A 194 -39.87 -18.09 -18.42
CA SER A 194 -41.22 -17.95 -18.98
C SER A 194 -42.30 -18.08 -17.91
N ALA A 195 -42.15 -19.04 -16.99
CA ALA A 195 -43.09 -19.21 -15.89
C ALA A 195 -43.07 -18.01 -14.94
N LEU A 196 -41.89 -17.46 -14.63
CA LEU A 196 -41.75 -16.27 -13.80
C LEU A 196 -42.45 -15.06 -14.43
N LEU A 197 -42.15 -14.74 -15.69
CA LEU A 197 -42.68 -13.55 -16.35
C LEU A 197 -44.23 -13.58 -16.47
N LYS A 198 -44.84 -14.76 -16.51
CA LYS A 198 -46.30 -14.95 -16.50
C LYS A 198 -46.95 -14.68 -15.15
N LEU A 199 -46.19 -14.77 -14.05
CA LEU A 199 -46.69 -14.45 -12.71
C LEU A 199 -46.78 -12.94 -12.47
N LEU A 200 -46.08 -12.14 -13.28
CA LEU A 200 -45.89 -10.72 -13.05
C LEU A 200 -46.78 -9.85 -13.96
N PRO A 201 -47.34 -8.75 -13.43
CA PRO A 201 -47.97 -7.71 -14.26
C PRO A 201 -46.99 -7.10 -15.26
N ASP A 202 -47.48 -6.55 -16.36
CA ASP A 202 -46.63 -6.10 -17.49
C ASP A 202 -45.56 -5.06 -17.09
N ALA A 203 -45.89 -4.09 -16.23
CA ALA A 203 -44.92 -3.09 -15.76
C ALA A 203 -43.76 -3.72 -14.97
N HIS A 204 -44.06 -4.63 -14.04
CA HIS A 204 -43.06 -5.37 -13.26
C HIS A 204 -42.28 -6.37 -14.11
N ARG A 205 -42.92 -6.94 -15.14
CA ARG A 205 -42.26 -7.82 -16.10
C ARG A 205 -41.08 -7.10 -16.74
N ASN A 206 -41.25 -5.88 -17.21
CA ASN A 206 -40.17 -5.14 -17.87
C ASN A 206 -39.00 -4.82 -16.92
N LEU A 207 -39.28 -4.48 -15.65
CA LEU A 207 -38.22 -4.31 -14.65
C LEU A 207 -37.43 -5.62 -14.45
N VAL A 208 -38.13 -6.76 -14.31
CA VAL A 208 -37.48 -8.07 -14.16
C VAL A 208 -36.64 -8.44 -15.38
N ARG A 209 -37.14 -8.17 -16.59
CA ARG A 209 -36.40 -8.39 -17.83
C ARG A 209 -35.11 -7.57 -17.87
N MET A 210 -35.16 -6.29 -17.49
CA MET A 210 -33.97 -5.43 -17.41
C MET A 210 -32.94 -5.92 -16.39
N ALA A 211 -33.40 -6.38 -15.22
CA ALA A 211 -32.53 -6.89 -14.17
C ALA A 211 -31.88 -8.23 -14.56
N LEU A 212 -32.66 -9.22 -15.01
CA LEU A 212 -32.17 -10.57 -15.34
C LEU A 212 -31.31 -10.61 -16.60
N SER A 213 -31.51 -9.70 -17.56
CA SER A 213 -30.66 -9.59 -18.75
C SER A 213 -29.33 -8.86 -18.49
N GLY A 214 -29.19 -8.19 -17.34
CA GLY A 214 -28.05 -7.31 -17.04
C GLY A 214 -28.11 -5.93 -17.72
N LEU A 215 -29.14 -5.63 -18.54
CA LEU A 215 -29.26 -4.32 -19.19
C LEU A 215 -29.42 -3.16 -18.20
N ALA A 216 -30.00 -3.42 -17.02
CA ALA A 216 -30.08 -2.43 -15.95
C ALA A 216 -28.68 -1.95 -15.49
N PHE A 217 -27.68 -2.83 -15.51
CA PHE A 217 -26.28 -2.48 -15.20
C PHE A 217 -25.74 -1.46 -16.18
N ASP A 218 -25.87 -1.74 -17.48
CA ASP A 218 -25.36 -0.88 -18.54
C ASP A 218 -26.07 0.47 -18.56
N ASP A 219 -27.38 0.47 -18.34
CA ASP A 219 -28.18 1.70 -18.21
C ASP A 219 -27.67 2.57 -17.05
N ILE A 220 -27.52 1.99 -15.87
CA ILE A 220 -27.04 2.71 -14.69
C ILE A 220 -25.62 3.22 -14.93
N ARG A 221 -24.74 2.38 -15.48
CA ARG A 221 -23.37 2.75 -15.83
C ARG A 221 -23.34 3.93 -16.79
N PHE A 222 -24.09 3.85 -17.89
CA PHE A 222 -24.18 4.89 -18.91
C PHE A 222 -24.72 6.20 -18.31
N LEU A 223 -25.77 6.12 -17.48
CA LEU A 223 -26.38 7.27 -16.82
C LEU A 223 -25.43 7.95 -15.83
N ILE A 224 -24.63 7.19 -15.08
CA ILE A 224 -23.60 7.72 -14.18
C ILE A 224 -22.50 8.45 -14.97
N MET A 225 -22.04 7.89 -16.10
CA MET A 225 -20.96 8.49 -16.90
C MET A 225 -21.38 9.74 -17.69
N ARG A 226 -22.69 9.93 -17.95
CA ARG A 226 -23.19 11.02 -18.79
C ARG A 226 -23.14 12.36 -18.06
N ARG A 227 -22.24 13.27 -18.47
CA ARG A 227 -22.12 14.63 -17.93
C ARG A 227 -23.34 15.50 -18.30
N GLY A 228 -24.05 16.10 -17.34
CA GLY A 228 -25.15 17.04 -17.60
C GLY A 228 -26.03 17.43 -16.39
N ARG A 229 -26.91 18.43 -16.57
CA ARG A 229 -27.74 19.07 -15.52
C ARG A 229 -28.94 18.26 -15.00
N ASN A 230 -29.17 17.03 -15.49
CA ASN A 230 -30.32 16.21 -15.09
C ASN A 230 -29.86 14.95 -14.31
N ARG A 231 -29.08 15.15 -13.24
CA ARG A 231 -28.59 14.04 -12.40
C ARG A 231 -29.71 13.33 -11.62
N ASN A 232 -30.90 13.95 -11.49
CA ASN A 232 -32.04 13.36 -10.78
C ASN A 232 -32.66 12.17 -11.53
N SER A 233 -32.76 12.22 -12.86
CA SER A 233 -33.25 11.08 -13.65
C SER A 233 -32.33 9.85 -13.59
N ASN A 234 -31.08 10.03 -13.15
CA ASN A 234 -30.11 8.94 -12.98
C ASN A 234 -30.39 8.09 -11.72
N LEU A 235 -31.28 8.55 -10.83
CA LEU A 235 -31.56 7.88 -9.56
C LEU A 235 -32.87 7.12 -9.56
N ASP A 236 -33.81 7.41 -10.46
CA ASP A 236 -35.14 6.80 -10.43
C ASP A 236 -35.07 5.29 -10.65
N LEU A 237 -34.31 4.83 -11.65
CA LEU A 237 -34.02 3.40 -11.86
C LEU A 237 -33.33 2.78 -10.63
N LEU A 238 -32.30 3.43 -10.12
CA LEU A 238 -31.53 2.90 -9.00
C LEU A 238 -32.37 2.86 -7.70
N ASN A 239 -33.25 3.83 -7.49
CA ASN A 239 -34.23 3.85 -6.40
C ASN A 239 -35.24 2.71 -6.54
N VAL A 240 -35.75 2.48 -7.76
CA VAL A 240 -36.65 1.37 -8.08
C VAL A 240 -35.97 0.03 -7.81
N MET A 241 -34.73 -0.15 -8.25
CA MET A 241 -33.96 -1.38 -8.02
C MET A 241 -33.66 -1.59 -6.54
N VAL A 242 -33.18 -0.54 -5.84
CA VAL A 242 -32.97 -0.56 -4.40
C VAL A 242 -34.23 -1.04 -3.73
N ALA A 243 -35.35 -0.33 -3.92
CA ALA A 243 -36.64 -0.57 -3.29
C ALA A 243 -37.23 -1.97 -3.54
N HIS A 244 -36.79 -2.65 -4.58
CA HIS A 244 -37.17 -4.03 -4.88
C HIS A 244 -36.07 -5.05 -4.59
N GLY A 245 -34.92 -4.65 -4.06
CA GLY A 245 -33.81 -5.58 -3.74
C GLY A 245 -33.29 -6.29 -4.99
N MET A 246 -33.46 -5.67 -6.17
CA MET A 246 -33.00 -6.20 -7.44
C MET A 246 -31.56 -5.74 -7.63
N GLU A 247 -30.62 -6.57 -7.19
CA GLU A 247 -29.18 -6.32 -7.34
C GLU A 247 -28.76 -6.34 -8.82
N ILE A 248 -27.69 -5.60 -9.13
CA ILE A 248 -27.22 -5.32 -10.48
C ILE A 248 -26.00 -6.21 -10.81
N GLY A 249 -26.23 -7.45 -11.24
CA GLY A 249 -25.29 -8.23 -12.07
C GLY A 249 -24.15 -9.04 -11.40
N ASP A 250 -24.22 -10.36 -11.65
CA ASP A 250 -23.23 -11.46 -11.71
C ASP A 250 -22.22 -11.75 -10.57
N GLU A 251 -21.96 -13.06 -10.34
CA GLU A 251 -21.01 -13.65 -9.38
C GLU A 251 -19.53 -13.24 -9.61
N LYS A 252 -19.26 -12.47 -10.67
CA LYS A 252 -17.95 -11.87 -10.90
C LYS A 252 -17.84 -10.57 -10.13
N PHE A 253 -17.39 -10.68 -8.88
CA PHE A 253 -17.00 -9.60 -7.95
C PHE A 253 -16.29 -8.37 -8.57
N GLU A 254 -15.67 -8.51 -9.75
CA GLU A 254 -14.99 -7.43 -10.49
C GLU A 254 -15.95 -6.38 -11.09
N GLU A 255 -17.16 -6.74 -11.51
CA GLU A 255 -18.07 -5.82 -12.23
C GLU A 255 -18.93 -4.94 -11.30
N GLU A 256 -19.39 -5.46 -10.16
CA GLU A 256 -20.14 -4.68 -9.16
C GLU A 256 -19.27 -3.59 -8.51
N THR A 257 -18.01 -3.93 -8.23
CA THR A 257 -17.00 -2.99 -7.73
C THR A 257 -16.78 -1.84 -8.73
N HIS A 258 -16.89 -2.14 -10.03
CA HIS A 258 -16.71 -1.15 -11.10
C HIS A 258 -17.82 -0.08 -11.11
N LEU A 259 -19.08 -0.42 -10.80
CA LEU A 259 -20.18 0.57 -10.75
C LEU A 259 -20.02 1.57 -9.63
N ILE A 260 -19.72 1.11 -8.41
CA ILE A 260 -19.48 2.02 -7.28
C ILE A 260 -18.25 2.88 -7.56
N PHE A 261 -17.15 2.29 -8.04
CA PHE A 261 -15.98 3.03 -8.46
C PHE A 261 -16.32 4.10 -9.51
N THR A 262 -17.15 3.77 -10.50
CA THR A 262 -17.61 4.71 -11.52
C THR A 262 -18.44 5.84 -10.91
N ALA A 263 -19.37 5.53 -9.99
CA ALA A 263 -20.19 6.52 -9.29
C ALA A 263 -19.35 7.47 -8.45
N VAL A 264 -18.39 6.94 -7.69
CA VAL A 264 -17.45 7.70 -6.86
C VAL A 264 -16.54 8.57 -7.73
N SER A 265 -15.99 8.03 -8.82
CA SER A 265 -15.18 8.78 -9.80
C SER A 265 -15.97 9.90 -10.47
N ALA A 266 -17.26 9.67 -10.75
CA ALA A 266 -18.19 10.67 -11.25
C ALA A 266 -18.71 11.65 -10.16
N ARG A 267 -18.27 11.48 -8.90
CA ARG A 267 -18.67 12.26 -7.71
C ARG A 267 -20.20 12.21 -7.45
N ASN A 268 -20.85 11.12 -7.83
CA ASN A 268 -22.26 10.86 -7.60
C ASN A 268 -22.44 9.96 -6.36
N PHE A 269 -22.21 10.54 -5.18
CA PHE A 269 -22.25 9.80 -3.91
C PHE A 269 -23.65 9.32 -3.53
N ARG A 270 -24.69 9.97 -4.04
CA ARG A 270 -26.07 9.49 -3.91
C ARG A 270 -26.27 8.16 -4.65
N ALA A 271 -25.80 8.05 -5.90
CA ALA A 271 -25.83 6.78 -6.62
C ALA A 271 -24.91 5.74 -5.95
N ALA A 272 -23.71 6.12 -5.53
CA ALA A 272 -22.79 5.21 -4.83
C ALA A 272 -23.41 4.63 -3.54
N SER A 273 -24.11 5.46 -2.75
CA SER A 273 -24.83 5.04 -1.53
C SER A 273 -25.97 4.05 -1.83
N LEU A 274 -26.70 4.26 -2.92
CA LEU A 274 -27.76 3.34 -3.34
C LEU A 274 -27.19 2.02 -3.87
N LEU A 275 -26.07 2.05 -4.62
CA LEU A 275 -25.35 0.85 -5.05
C LEU A 275 -24.81 0.06 -3.84
N LEU A 276 -24.25 0.74 -2.83
CA LEU A 276 -23.91 0.12 -1.55
C LEU A 276 -25.14 -0.44 -0.84
N THR A 277 -26.33 0.12 -1.03
CA THR A 277 -27.53 -0.45 -0.42
C THR A 277 -27.95 -1.75 -1.13
N LEU A 278 -27.68 -1.87 -2.43
CA LEU A 278 -28.06 -3.01 -3.27
C LEU A 278 -27.21 -4.26 -3.09
N GLY A 279 -26.05 -4.15 -2.44
CA GLY A 279 -25.17 -5.30 -2.18
C GLY A 279 -23.79 -5.19 -2.82
N CYS A 280 -23.62 -4.29 -3.80
CA CYS A 280 -22.34 -4.08 -4.48
C CYS A 280 -21.19 -3.92 -3.47
N GLY A 281 -20.14 -4.74 -3.63
CA GLY A 281 -18.90 -4.68 -2.86
C GLY A 281 -18.05 -3.49 -3.28
N MET A 282 -17.08 -3.11 -2.44
CA MET A 282 -16.18 -2.02 -2.78
C MET A 282 -14.72 -2.37 -2.51
N VAL A 283 -13.90 -2.20 -3.54
CA VAL A 283 -12.45 -2.03 -3.40
C VAL A 283 -12.16 -0.56 -3.73
N LEU A 284 -11.71 0.20 -2.73
CA LEU A 284 -11.39 1.62 -2.87
C LEU A 284 -10.07 1.78 -3.62
N TRP A 285 -10.12 1.89 -4.95
CA TRP A 285 -9.05 2.51 -5.71
C TRP A 285 -9.55 3.90 -6.09
N PHE A 286 -8.77 4.94 -5.84
CA PHE A 286 -9.10 6.28 -6.32
C PHE A 286 -8.04 6.70 -7.31
N SER A 287 -8.47 7.17 -8.48
CA SER A 287 -7.55 7.78 -9.43
C SER A 287 -7.28 9.24 -9.06
N ASP A 288 -6.02 9.64 -9.23
CA ASP A 288 -5.60 11.02 -9.05
C ASP A 288 -6.24 11.92 -10.11
N GLY A 289 -7.11 12.82 -9.67
CA GLY A 289 -7.82 13.71 -10.58
C GLY A 289 -8.58 14.82 -9.87
N VAL A 290 -7.85 15.89 -9.53
CA VAL A 290 -8.47 17.16 -9.10
C VAL A 290 -9.07 17.87 -10.32
N THR A 291 -10.33 18.27 -10.18
CA THR A 291 -10.91 19.41 -10.90
C THR A 291 -11.96 20.09 -10.01
N ASP A 292 -11.99 21.42 -10.03
CA ASP A 292 -12.74 22.31 -9.13
C ASP A 292 -14.25 22.42 -9.38
N ASP A 293 -14.82 21.67 -10.33
CA ASP A 293 -16.28 21.62 -10.54
C ASP A 293 -16.89 20.51 -9.67
N TYR A 294 -17.35 20.90 -8.48
CA TYR A 294 -18.05 20.02 -7.54
C TYR A 294 -19.57 20.23 -7.64
N ASP A 295 -20.28 19.22 -8.14
CA ASP A 295 -21.74 19.24 -8.32
C ASP A 295 -22.52 18.46 -7.23
N CYS A 296 -21.87 17.98 -6.16
CA CYS A 296 -22.51 17.17 -5.11
C CYS A 296 -22.56 17.86 -3.74
N GLY A 297 -23.54 17.47 -2.91
CA GLY A 297 -23.69 17.99 -1.55
C GLY A 297 -22.75 17.33 -0.54
N ASN A 298 -22.36 18.05 0.52
CA ASN A 298 -21.53 17.49 1.59
C ASN A 298 -22.25 16.36 2.35
N ASP A 299 -23.57 16.47 2.53
CA ASP A 299 -24.38 15.43 3.20
C ASP A 299 -24.33 14.10 2.44
N GLU A 300 -24.22 14.13 1.11
CA GLU A 300 -24.08 12.92 0.30
C GLU A 300 -22.74 12.23 0.57
N VAL A 301 -21.66 13.00 0.75
CA VAL A 301 -20.33 12.48 1.08
C VAL A 301 -20.33 11.83 2.46
N PHE A 302 -20.89 12.52 3.47
CA PHE A 302 -20.97 11.98 4.83
C PHE A 302 -21.85 10.72 4.89
N THR A 303 -22.97 10.71 4.17
CA THR A 303 -23.86 9.53 4.10
C THR A 303 -23.16 8.35 3.45
N PHE A 304 -22.46 8.58 2.34
CA PHE A 304 -21.68 7.56 1.65
C PHE A 304 -20.60 6.97 2.57
N ALA A 305 -19.80 7.81 3.23
CA ALA A 305 -18.77 7.35 4.16
C ALA A 305 -19.35 6.56 5.35
N GLU A 306 -20.48 7.01 5.92
CA GLU A 306 -21.16 6.31 7.02
C GLU A 306 -21.66 4.92 6.57
N GLN A 307 -22.27 4.82 5.38
CA GLN A 307 -22.73 3.54 4.83
C GLN A 307 -21.56 2.61 4.53
N GLN A 308 -20.53 3.12 3.88
CA GLN A 308 -19.34 2.35 3.52
C GLN A 308 -18.69 1.73 4.77
N MET A 309 -18.51 2.52 5.83
CA MET A 309 -17.97 2.03 7.11
C MET A 309 -18.91 1.06 7.83
N THR A 310 -20.23 1.24 7.67
CA THR A 310 -21.22 0.33 8.26
C THR A 310 -21.13 -1.06 7.65
N PHE A 311 -20.77 -1.19 6.36
CA PHE A 311 -20.85 -2.45 5.62
C PHE A 311 -19.50 -3.04 5.18
N SER A 312 -18.38 -2.34 5.40
CA SER A 312 -17.05 -2.82 5.01
C SER A 312 -16.55 -3.97 5.89
N ASP A 313 -16.06 -5.06 5.31
CA ASP A 313 -15.43 -6.16 6.07
C ASP A 313 -14.09 -5.73 6.70
N ASP A 314 -13.32 -4.92 5.98
CA ASP A 314 -12.10 -4.28 6.50
C ASP A 314 -12.31 -2.79 6.78
N SER A 315 -12.79 -2.50 7.98
CA SER A 315 -13.00 -1.12 8.43
C SER A 315 -11.72 -0.27 8.51
N VAL A 316 -10.52 -0.88 8.60
CA VAL A 316 -9.27 -0.12 8.74
C VAL A 316 -8.85 0.40 7.38
N ASP A 317 -8.67 -0.49 6.41
CA ASP A 317 -8.37 -0.15 5.02
C ASP A 317 -9.40 0.79 4.41
N CYS A 318 -10.68 0.50 4.70
CA CYS A 318 -11.77 1.33 4.22
C CYS A 318 -11.67 2.77 4.71
N TYR A 319 -11.35 2.98 5.99
CA TYR A 319 -11.21 4.33 6.52
C TYR A 319 -9.99 5.04 5.94
N ILE A 320 -8.86 4.33 5.81
CA ILE A 320 -7.62 4.89 5.25
C ILE A 320 -7.86 5.40 3.84
N ALA A 321 -8.50 4.60 2.99
CA ALA A 321 -8.76 4.99 1.61
C ALA A 321 -9.79 6.14 1.52
N LEU A 322 -10.84 6.14 2.35
CA LEU A 322 -11.76 7.29 2.44
C LEU A 322 -11.02 8.56 2.87
N ALA A 323 -10.22 8.48 3.93
CA ALA A 323 -9.50 9.63 4.47
C ALA A 323 -8.49 10.18 3.45
N ASP A 324 -7.68 9.32 2.83
CA ASP A 324 -6.69 9.73 1.81
C ASP A 324 -7.35 10.45 0.63
N HIS A 325 -8.48 9.95 0.15
CA HIS A 325 -9.21 10.57 -0.96
C HIS A 325 -9.84 11.92 -0.59
N PHE A 326 -10.55 11.97 0.54
CA PHE A 326 -11.32 13.16 0.93
C PHE A 326 -10.49 14.21 1.66
N GLU A 327 -9.24 13.93 2.00
CA GLU A 327 -8.36 14.90 2.69
C GLU A 327 -8.20 16.18 1.85
N LEU A 328 -8.19 16.06 0.52
CA LEU A 328 -8.20 17.21 -0.41
C LEU A 328 -9.48 18.04 -0.33
N TRP A 329 -10.58 17.49 0.19
CA TRP A 329 -11.88 18.17 0.33
C TRP A 329 -12.10 18.72 1.74
N ARG A 330 -11.09 18.67 2.62
CA ARG A 330 -11.18 19.12 4.01
C ARG A 330 -11.85 20.49 4.17
N GLU A 331 -11.45 21.48 3.37
CA GLU A 331 -12.04 22.83 3.46
C GLU A 331 -13.51 22.85 3.07
N ARG A 332 -13.84 22.19 1.95
CA ARG A 332 -15.22 22.04 1.49
C ARG A 332 -16.11 21.35 2.54
N LEU A 333 -15.58 20.31 3.19
CA LEU A 333 -16.29 19.56 4.23
C LEU A 333 -16.41 20.33 5.55
N GLY A 334 -15.87 21.55 5.64
CA GLY A 334 -15.92 22.38 6.85
C GLY A 334 -14.96 21.91 7.95
N GLN A 335 -13.93 21.14 7.60
CA GLN A 335 -12.98 20.49 8.54
C GLN A 335 -11.58 21.13 8.51
N SER A 336 -11.44 22.36 8.02
CA SER A 336 -10.15 23.08 7.94
C SER A 336 -9.49 23.29 9.30
N GLY A 337 -10.29 23.44 10.36
CA GLY A 337 -9.80 23.63 11.74
C GLY A 337 -9.57 22.34 12.51
N ASP A 338 -9.92 21.19 11.95
CA ASP A 338 -9.81 19.91 12.64
C ASP A 338 -8.38 19.40 12.59
N THR A 339 -7.87 18.96 13.74
CA THR A 339 -6.53 18.38 13.87
C THR A 339 -6.47 16.90 13.47
N LYS A 340 -7.63 16.26 13.31
CA LYS A 340 -7.75 14.85 12.93
C LYS A 340 -7.97 14.68 11.42
N PRO A 341 -7.69 13.50 10.84
CA PRO A 341 -7.97 13.24 9.43
C PRO A 341 -9.46 13.34 9.13
N VAL A 342 -9.81 13.68 7.89
CA VAL A 342 -11.21 13.93 7.52
C VAL A 342 -12.11 12.72 7.77
N LEU A 343 -13.42 12.97 7.91
CA LEU A 343 -14.46 11.95 8.05
C LEU A 343 -14.34 11.03 9.29
N LEU A 344 -13.35 11.20 10.16
CA LEU A 344 -13.10 10.30 11.29
C LEU A 344 -14.33 10.09 12.16
N GLU A 345 -14.97 11.16 12.64
CA GLU A 345 -16.10 11.04 13.56
C GLU A 345 -17.33 10.44 12.87
N THR A 346 -17.52 10.67 11.57
CA THR A 346 -18.56 10.03 10.76
C THR A 346 -18.33 8.52 10.70
N CYS A 347 -17.09 8.10 10.45
CA CYS A 347 -16.70 6.70 10.36
C CYS A 347 -16.77 6.01 11.74
N LEU A 348 -16.28 6.65 12.80
CA LEU A 348 -16.37 6.15 14.17
C LEU A 348 -17.81 6.00 14.63
N LYS A 349 -18.70 6.94 14.28
CA LYS A 349 -20.14 6.83 14.58
C LYS A 349 -20.77 5.61 13.90
N ALA A 350 -20.39 5.31 12.66
CA ALA A 350 -20.83 4.10 11.95
C ALA A 350 -20.36 2.83 12.68
N LEU A 351 -19.07 2.76 13.01
CA LEU A 351 -18.46 1.60 13.68
C LEU A 351 -19.00 1.38 15.10
N ARG A 352 -19.16 2.44 15.90
CA ARG A 352 -19.78 2.40 17.23
C ARG A 352 -21.20 1.82 17.16
N ARG A 353 -21.98 2.15 16.11
CA ARG A 353 -23.32 1.59 15.90
C ARG A 353 -23.28 0.12 15.47
N ARG A 354 -22.34 -0.23 14.59
CA ARG A 354 -22.17 -1.61 14.09
C ARG A 354 -21.75 -2.56 15.20
N PHE A 355 -20.66 -2.25 15.89
CA PHE A 355 -20.02 -3.14 16.86
C PHE A 355 -20.49 -2.92 18.31
N GLY A 356 -21.12 -1.79 18.62
CA GLY A 356 -21.68 -1.51 19.95
C GLY A 356 -20.62 -1.56 21.05
N VAL A 357 -20.94 -2.23 22.16
CA VAL A 357 -20.07 -2.34 23.34
C VAL A 357 -18.79 -3.14 23.07
N GLY A 358 -18.78 -4.00 22.03
CA GLY A 358 -17.60 -4.78 21.64
C GLY A 358 -16.57 -3.98 20.83
N PHE A 359 -16.89 -2.74 20.44
CA PHE A 359 -15.98 -1.91 19.66
C PHE A 359 -14.85 -1.34 20.52
N ASP A 360 -13.64 -1.85 20.36
CA ASP A 360 -12.45 -1.19 20.88
C ASP A 360 -12.00 -0.10 19.90
N GLU A 361 -12.58 1.09 20.08
CA GLU A 361 -12.25 2.29 19.30
C GLU A 361 -10.75 2.63 19.35
N ARG A 362 -10.11 2.42 20.49
CA ARG A 362 -8.70 2.77 20.69
C ARG A 362 -7.80 1.81 19.92
N ALA A 363 -8.08 0.52 20.01
CA ALA A 363 -7.36 -0.48 19.21
C ALA A 363 -7.60 -0.28 17.70
N TRP A 364 -8.81 0.10 17.29
CA TRP A 364 -9.12 0.39 15.89
C TRP A 364 -8.33 1.61 15.38
N LYS A 365 -8.36 2.74 16.09
CA LYS A 365 -7.57 3.95 15.75
C LYS A 365 -6.08 3.65 15.66
N HIS A 366 -5.57 2.80 16.56
CA HIS A 366 -4.18 2.39 16.56
C HIS A 366 -3.82 1.60 15.30
N ARG A 367 -4.65 0.62 14.88
CA ARG A 367 -4.44 -0.10 13.61
C ARG A 367 -4.47 0.83 12.40
N VAL A 368 -5.47 1.72 12.33
CA VAL A 368 -5.56 2.74 11.27
C VAL A 368 -4.28 3.58 11.20
N PHE A 369 -3.80 4.06 12.36
CA PHE A 369 -2.59 4.87 12.40
C PHE A 369 -1.38 4.10 11.89
N VAL A 370 -1.18 2.86 12.35
CA VAL A 370 -0.03 2.04 11.94
C VAL A 370 -0.06 1.83 10.43
N GLU A 371 -1.17 1.34 9.89
CA GLU A 371 -1.33 0.99 8.48
C GLU A 371 -1.25 2.24 7.57
N ALA A 372 -1.83 3.37 7.98
CA ALA A 372 -1.67 4.64 7.27
C ALA A 372 -0.20 5.10 7.16
N VAL A 373 0.60 4.86 8.21
CA VAL A 373 2.04 5.18 8.21
C VAL A 373 2.82 4.24 7.29
N GLU A 374 2.42 2.96 7.17
CA GLU A 374 3.05 2.03 6.22
C GLU A 374 2.70 2.39 4.77
N LEU A 375 1.44 2.76 4.55
CA LEU A 375 0.92 3.11 3.23
C LEU A 375 1.36 4.50 2.75
N ASP A 376 2.02 5.32 3.58
CA ASP A 376 2.54 6.66 3.20
C ASP A 376 1.48 7.50 2.45
N ILE A 377 0.30 7.56 3.05
CA ILE A 377 -0.86 8.26 2.49
C ILE A 377 -0.66 9.77 2.52
N ARG A 378 -1.47 10.53 1.78
CA ARG A 378 -1.33 11.99 1.61
C ARG A 378 -1.72 12.82 2.82
N ILE A 379 -2.03 12.15 3.92
CA ILE A 379 -2.46 12.79 5.15
C ILE A 379 -1.21 13.22 5.93
N PRO A 380 -1.08 14.51 6.28
CA PRO A 380 0.03 14.98 7.10
C PRO A 380 0.20 14.17 8.38
N PHE A 381 1.45 13.84 8.73
CA PHE A 381 1.75 12.92 9.82
C PHE A 381 1.24 13.42 11.19
N ASP A 382 1.26 14.74 11.42
CA ASP A 382 0.73 15.36 12.63
C ASP A 382 -0.77 15.08 12.83
N ARG A 383 -1.54 15.02 11.74
CA ARG A 383 -2.96 14.64 11.75
C ARG A 383 -3.15 13.15 11.98
N LEU A 384 -2.33 12.31 11.35
CA LEU A 384 -2.35 10.87 11.64
C LEU A 384 -2.07 10.62 13.12
N LEU A 385 -1.08 11.30 13.70
CA LEU A 385 -0.74 11.19 15.11
C LEU A 385 -1.87 11.68 16.05
N ALA A 386 -2.76 12.55 15.56
CA ALA A 386 -3.96 12.97 16.29
C ALA A 386 -5.10 11.93 16.31
N LEU A 387 -5.00 10.86 15.52
CA LEU A 387 -5.91 9.70 15.62
C LEU A 387 -5.74 8.98 16.95
N VAL A 388 -4.50 8.90 17.42
CA VAL A 388 -4.12 8.08 18.57
C VAL A 388 -4.32 8.89 19.87
N ASP A 389 -5.11 8.34 20.80
CA ASP A 389 -5.37 8.97 22.09
C ASP A 389 -4.08 9.01 22.95
N ASP A 390 -3.89 10.07 23.74
CA ASP A 390 -2.61 10.44 24.40
C ASP A 390 -1.95 9.36 25.29
N GLY A 391 -2.70 8.35 25.77
CA GLY A 391 -2.15 7.26 26.58
C GLY A 391 -1.84 5.97 25.83
N THR A 392 -2.10 5.92 24.52
CA THR A 392 -2.00 4.69 23.70
C THR A 392 -0.56 4.36 23.41
N VAL A 393 -0.18 3.12 23.72
CA VAL A 393 1.16 2.61 23.42
C VAL A 393 1.25 2.27 21.93
N ILE A 394 1.74 3.23 21.13
CA ILE A 394 1.83 3.11 19.67
C ILE A 394 2.73 1.96 19.25
N LEU A 395 3.84 1.73 19.92
CA LEU A 395 4.85 0.73 19.54
C LEU A 395 4.50 -0.71 19.97
N SER A 396 3.22 -0.99 20.23
CA SER A 396 2.76 -2.33 20.62
C SER A 396 2.20 -3.09 19.42
N GLY A 397 2.36 -4.43 19.42
CA GLY A 397 1.80 -5.31 18.39
C GLY A 397 2.20 -4.86 16.96
N PRO A 398 1.25 -4.56 16.07
CA PRO A 398 1.54 -4.09 14.71
C PRO A 398 2.38 -2.81 14.66
N GLY A 399 2.28 -1.92 15.65
CA GLY A 399 2.98 -0.63 15.63
C GLY A 399 4.49 -0.70 15.89
N VAL A 400 5.04 -1.89 16.06
CA VAL A 400 6.50 -2.13 16.07
C VAL A 400 7.14 -1.66 14.76
N SER A 401 6.42 -1.72 13.63
CA SER A 401 6.92 -1.26 12.32
C SER A 401 6.96 0.26 12.16
N THR A 402 6.28 1.02 13.04
CA THR A 402 6.04 2.47 12.85
C THR A 402 7.32 3.27 12.67
N PHE A 403 8.39 2.99 13.41
CA PHE A 403 9.67 3.70 13.22
C PHE A 403 10.31 3.44 11.85
N THR A 404 10.24 2.21 11.38
CA THR A 404 10.79 1.82 10.08
C THR A 404 9.96 2.37 8.91
N ASN A 405 8.67 2.63 9.10
CA ASN A 405 7.79 3.15 8.06
C ASN A 405 7.59 4.68 8.11
N PHE A 406 7.78 5.31 9.27
CA PHE A 406 7.68 6.76 9.46
C PHE A 406 8.53 7.57 8.46
N TYR A 407 7.88 8.43 7.68
CA TYR A 407 8.56 9.26 6.70
C TYR A 407 9.07 10.58 7.32
N VAL A 408 10.35 10.55 7.72
CA VAL A 408 11.06 11.65 8.40
C VAL A 408 11.08 12.96 7.61
N CYS A 409 10.94 12.91 6.29
CA CYS A 409 11.07 14.11 5.45
C CYS A 409 9.88 15.07 5.54
N ASP A 410 8.72 14.60 6.00
CA ASP A 410 7.47 15.36 5.99
C ASP A 410 7.16 16.04 7.33
N VAL A 411 8.13 16.06 8.24
CA VAL A 411 7.99 16.70 9.56
C VAL A 411 9.13 17.68 9.84
N ASP A 412 8.80 18.79 10.49
CA ASP A 412 9.77 19.82 10.85
C ASP A 412 10.66 19.40 12.05
N ASP A 413 10.06 18.73 13.05
CA ASP A 413 10.74 18.23 14.25
C ASP A 413 10.56 16.71 14.42
N PRO A 414 11.37 15.89 13.72
CA PRO A 414 11.27 14.45 13.78
C PRO A 414 11.63 13.85 15.15
N VAL A 415 12.43 14.54 15.96
CA VAL A 415 12.82 14.02 17.29
C VAL A 415 11.65 14.11 18.25
N SER A 416 10.93 15.24 18.27
CA SER A 416 9.70 15.38 19.06
C SER A 416 8.63 14.37 18.63
N VAL A 417 8.52 14.09 17.33
CA VAL A 417 7.63 13.03 16.81
C VAL A 417 8.03 11.66 17.33
N LEU A 418 9.32 11.29 17.26
CA LEU A 418 9.82 10.01 17.78
C LEU A 418 9.60 9.88 19.30
N ASP A 419 9.81 10.95 20.07
CA ASP A 419 9.47 10.98 21.50
C ASP A 419 7.98 10.80 21.75
N ARG A 420 7.11 11.37 20.90
CA ARG A 420 5.66 11.18 21.00
C ARG A 420 5.22 9.76 20.61
N LEU A 421 5.85 9.15 19.60
CA LEU A 421 5.60 7.76 19.21
C LEU A 421 6.05 6.76 20.29
N ALA A 422 7.17 7.05 20.95
CA ALA A 422 7.69 6.25 22.05
C ALA A 422 7.00 6.53 23.41
N ARG A 423 6.07 7.49 23.46
CA ARG A 423 5.37 7.84 24.70
C ARG A 423 4.62 6.62 25.23
N ASP A 424 4.75 6.40 26.54
CA ASP A 424 4.15 5.29 27.29
C ASP A 424 4.61 3.87 26.87
N ALA A 425 5.50 3.75 25.88
CA ALA A 425 6.10 2.48 25.50
C ALA A 425 7.15 2.05 26.53
N THR A 426 7.19 0.75 26.81
CA THR A 426 8.28 0.15 27.60
C THR A 426 9.57 0.12 26.78
N ASP A 427 10.72 0.07 27.46
CA ASP A 427 12.02 -0.06 26.79
C ASP A 427 12.07 -1.25 25.83
N ALA A 428 11.43 -2.38 26.20
CA ALA A 428 11.33 -3.56 25.34
C ALA A 428 10.56 -3.29 24.03
N GLN A 429 9.49 -2.50 24.07
CA GLN A 429 8.72 -2.12 22.88
C GLN A 429 9.48 -1.13 22.01
N VAL A 430 10.16 -0.16 22.62
CA VAL A 430 11.04 0.77 21.91
C VAL A 430 12.16 0.01 21.19
N HIS A 431 12.82 -0.93 21.88
CA HIS A 431 13.85 -1.76 21.28
C HIS A 431 13.31 -2.64 20.16
N ALA A 432 12.14 -3.27 20.33
CA ALA A 432 11.50 -4.05 19.28
C ALA A 432 11.24 -3.19 18.03
N ALA A 433 10.75 -1.96 18.20
CA ALA A 433 10.48 -1.05 17.10
C ALA A 433 11.77 -0.53 16.42
N LEU A 434 12.83 -0.26 17.19
CA LEU A 434 14.14 0.08 16.63
C LEU A 434 14.71 -1.10 15.82
N SER A 435 14.55 -2.33 16.32
CA SER A 435 15.06 -3.54 15.69
C SER A 435 14.19 -4.10 14.56
N HIS A 436 13.04 -3.49 14.28
CA HIS A 436 12.17 -3.90 13.20
C HIS A 436 12.84 -3.72 11.83
N VAL A 437 12.74 -4.76 11.00
CA VAL A 437 13.23 -4.78 9.62
C VAL A 437 12.09 -5.18 8.71
N THR A 438 11.84 -4.43 7.64
CA THR A 438 10.82 -4.81 6.65
C THR A 438 11.24 -6.03 5.84
N GLU A 439 10.30 -6.62 5.09
CA GLU A 439 10.60 -7.71 4.15
C GLU A 439 11.65 -7.30 3.10
N ASP A 440 11.63 -6.02 2.69
CA ASP A 440 12.59 -5.42 1.77
C ASP A 440 13.94 -5.04 2.43
N GLY A 441 14.12 -5.30 3.73
CA GLY A 441 15.38 -5.04 4.43
C GLY A 441 15.56 -3.60 4.96
N TYR A 442 14.52 -2.76 4.92
CA TYR A 442 14.59 -1.40 5.47
C TYR A 442 14.63 -1.43 7.00
N THR A 443 15.37 -0.50 7.58
CA THR A 443 15.47 -0.26 9.03
C THR A 443 15.18 1.21 9.33
N ILE A 444 15.07 1.58 10.60
CA ILE A 444 14.96 2.99 11.01
C ILE A 444 16.10 3.88 10.46
N PHE A 445 17.27 3.31 10.12
CA PHE A 445 18.38 4.06 9.53
C PHE A 445 18.22 4.37 8.03
N HIS A 446 17.36 3.63 7.32
CA HIS A 446 17.13 3.78 5.88
C HIS A 446 16.16 4.92 5.57
N LYS A 447 16.55 6.16 5.88
CA LYS A 447 15.72 7.37 5.71
C LYS A 447 16.47 8.47 4.96
N LYS A 448 15.86 9.02 3.91
CA LYS A 448 16.46 10.10 3.10
C LYS A 448 16.75 11.38 3.90
N CYS A 449 15.89 11.72 4.86
CA CYS A 449 16.03 12.92 5.68
C CYS A 449 16.60 12.66 7.08
N MET A 450 17.34 11.56 7.27
CA MET A 450 18.02 11.26 8.53
C MET A 450 18.88 12.45 9.00
N THR A 451 18.97 12.69 10.32
CA THR A 451 19.81 13.75 10.91
C THR A 451 20.61 13.23 12.09
N GLY A 452 21.65 13.96 12.48
CA GLY A 452 22.43 13.64 13.67
C GLY A 452 21.58 13.62 14.96
N ASP A 453 20.57 14.48 15.08
CA ASP A 453 19.68 14.50 16.25
C ASP A 453 18.83 13.23 16.35
N ILE A 454 18.29 12.75 15.22
CA ILE A 454 17.56 11.48 15.16
C ILE A 454 18.49 10.33 15.55
N VAL A 455 19.72 10.30 15.02
CA VAL A 455 20.71 9.28 15.38
C VAL A 455 21.02 9.33 16.87
N ARG A 456 21.27 10.51 17.46
CA ARG A 456 21.46 10.64 18.92
C ARG A 456 20.26 10.13 19.70
N TRP A 457 19.04 10.38 19.21
CA TRP A 457 17.82 9.87 19.82
C TRP A 457 17.77 8.34 19.79
N ILE A 458 18.11 7.71 18.66
CA ILE A 458 18.18 6.26 18.48
C ILE A 458 19.23 5.66 19.42
N LEU A 459 20.44 6.21 19.43
CA LEU A 459 21.57 5.69 20.20
C LEU A 459 21.33 5.71 21.71
N ARG A 460 20.62 6.72 22.22
CA ARG A 460 20.21 6.78 23.65
C ARG A 460 19.27 5.64 24.05
N ARG A 461 18.62 5.00 23.09
CA ARG A 461 17.59 3.97 23.27
C ARG A 461 17.94 2.65 22.59
N ALA A 462 19.16 2.50 22.08
CA ALA A 462 19.63 1.24 21.53
C ALA A 462 19.96 0.26 22.67
N SER A 463 19.57 -1.00 22.53
CA SER A 463 19.85 -2.03 23.56
C SER A 463 21.29 -2.54 23.49
N THR A 464 21.83 -2.71 22.28
CA THR A 464 23.20 -3.17 22.04
C THR A 464 23.79 -2.50 20.80
N TRP A 465 25.12 -2.40 20.80
CA TRP A 465 25.88 -1.91 19.65
C TRP A 465 25.87 -2.88 18.46
N ASP A 466 25.84 -4.19 18.73
CA ASP A 466 25.79 -5.22 17.70
C ASP A 466 24.58 -5.05 16.77
N TRP A 467 23.42 -4.69 17.34
CA TRP A 467 22.23 -4.39 16.55
C TRP A 467 22.42 -3.15 15.66
N VAL A 468 22.99 -2.05 16.20
CA VAL A 468 23.23 -0.82 15.44
C VAL A 468 24.07 -1.12 14.20
N TRP A 469 25.17 -1.86 14.39
CA TRP A 469 26.07 -2.23 13.30
C TRP A 469 25.40 -3.17 12.31
N GLY A 470 24.65 -4.17 12.81
CA GLY A 470 23.85 -5.04 11.95
C GLY A 470 22.81 -4.27 11.13
N ALA A 471 22.21 -3.21 11.68
CA ALA A 471 21.22 -2.39 10.97
C ALA A 471 21.85 -1.47 9.92
N LEU A 472 23.05 -0.92 10.17
CA LEU A 472 23.80 -0.09 9.22
C LEU A 472 24.41 -0.90 8.06
N GLN A 473 24.73 -2.17 8.30
CA GLN A 473 25.28 -3.08 7.28
C GLN A 473 24.21 -3.75 6.42
N ARG A 474 22.92 -3.42 6.59
CA ARG A 474 21.84 -3.95 5.74
C ARG A 474 21.79 -3.22 4.40
N ILE A 475 21.38 -3.97 3.38
CA ILE A 475 21.07 -3.46 2.04
C ILE A 475 19.57 -3.62 1.85
N ALA A 476 18.89 -2.50 1.61
CA ALA A 476 17.47 -2.50 1.30
C ALA A 476 17.21 -2.81 -0.18
N ALA A 477 16.21 -3.63 -0.48
CA ALA A 477 15.78 -3.92 -1.84
C ALA A 477 15.14 -2.67 -2.50
N PRO A 478 15.23 -2.54 -3.83
CA PRO A 478 14.47 -1.54 -4.55
C PRO A 478 12.96 -1.80 -4.39
N THR A 479 12.21 -0.74 -4.13
CA THR A 479 10.75 -0.76 -4.09
C THR A 479 10.20 0.22 -5.13
N TRP A 480 8.89 0.21 -5.34
CA TRP A 480 8.25 1.21 -6.18
C TRP A 480 8.45 2.65 -5.67
N ARG A 481 8.82 2.84 -4.40
CA ARG A 481 9.07 4.14 -3.75
C ARG A 481 10.53 4.57 -3.75
N SER A 482 11.48 3.64 -3.84
CA SER A 482 12.91 3.95 -3.70
C SER A 482 13.78 2.96 -4.45
N ASP A 483 14.90 3.45 -4.99
CA ASP A 483 15.91 2.64 -5.68
C ASP A 483 16.66 1.62 -4.77
N GLY A 484 16.26 1.50 -3.50
CA GLY A 484 16.94 0.69 -2.48
C GLY A 484 18.38 1.09 -2.22
N GLY A 485 19.11 0.24 -1.51
CA GLY A 485 20.55 0.39 -1.23
C GLY A 485 20.87 0.50 0.26
N SER A 486 22.11 0.88 0.55
CA SER A 486 22.59 1.04 1.93
C SER A 486 22.07 2.33 2.58
N CYS A 487 22.19 2.41 3.91
CA CYS A 487 21.91 3.63 4.67
C CYS A 487 22.64 4.85 4.10
N MET A 488 23.94 4.69 3.79
CA MET A 488 24.76 5.76 3.24
C MET A 488 24.22 6.28 1.89
N ARG A 489 23.73 5.39 1.02
CA ARG A 489 23.14 5.80 -0.26
C ARG A 489 21.96 6.75 -0.05
N LEU A 490 21.06 6.39 0.85
CA LEU A 490 19.87 7.19 1.16
C LEU A 490 20.24 8.53 1.81
N TRP A 491 21.25 8.56 2.67
CA TRP A 491 21.70 9.80 3.33
C TRP A 491 22.35 10.78 2.33
N ILE A 492 23.02 10.28 1.29
CA ILE A 492 23.70 11.10 0.26
C ILE A 492 22.74 11.57 -0.85
N GLU A 493 21.58 10.96 -1.04
CA GLU A 493 20.75 11.12 -2.25
C GLU A 493 20.23 12.56 -2.50
N ARG A 494 20.18 13.43 -1.47
CA ARG A 494 19.85 14.87 -1.61
C ARG A 494 21.08 15.75 -1.39
N ARG A 495 21.83 15.99 -2.46
CA ARG A 495 23.12 16.74 -2.45
C ARG A 495 22.96 18.26 -2.57
N GLU A 496 22.46 18.93 -1.54
CA GLU A 496 22.66 20.39 -1.38
C GLU A 496 23.72 20.65 -0.29
N PRO A 497 24.48 21.77 -0.33
CA PRO A 497 25.57 22.03 0.62
C PRO A 497 25.17 21.99 2.11
N SER A 498 23.91 22.30 2.42
CA SER A 498 23.32 22.20 3.76
C SER A 498 23.21 20.75 4.28
N TYR A 499 23.24 19.74 3.39
CA TYR A 499 23.17 18.33 3.74
C TYR A 499 24.54 17.72 4.08
N GLU A 500 25.65 18.38 3.73
CA GLU A 500 26.97 17.83 4.03
C GLU A 500 27.23 17.78 5.55
N LEU A 501 26.92 18.88 6.23
CA LEU A 501 26.99 18.98 7.69
C LEU A 501 26.10 17.93 8.38
N ARG A 502 24.94 17.63 7.79
CA ARG A 502 23.99 16.64 8.32
C ARG A 502 24.59 15.24 8.32
N ILE A 503 25.18 14.80 7.20
CA ILE A 503 25.83 13.48 7.09
C ILE A 503 27.03 13.40 8.01
N LEU A 504 27.89 14.43 8.03
CA LEU A 504 29.04 14.49 8.94
C LEU A 504 28.60 14.33 10.41
N THR A 505 27.50 15.00 10.80
CA THR A 505 26.96 14.89 12.16
C THR A 505 26.41 13.49 12.46
N ILE A 506 25.76 12.83 11.48
CA ILE A 506 25.28 11.44 11.62
C ILE A 506 26.44 10.51 11.94
N VAL A 507 27.48 10.53 11.11
CA VAL A 507 28.62 9.60 11.25
C VAL A 507 29.48 9.92 12.46
N ALA A 508 29.62 11.20 12.83
CA ALA A 508 30.29 11.61 14.06
C ALA A 508 29.56 11.08 15.30
N ASN A 509 28.24 11.26 15.40
CA ASN A 509 27.48 10.77 16.56
C ASN A 509 27.54 9.24 16.70
N LEU A 510 27.54 8.50 15.59
CA LEU A 510 27.69 7.04 15.58
C LEU A 510 29.09 6.61 16.03
N ALA A 511 30.13 7.30 15.54
CA ALA A 511 31.52 7.04 15.91
C ALA A 511 31.79 7.35 17.39
N ASP A 512 31.38 8.54 17.85
CA ASP A 512 31.54 8.98 19.24
C ASP A 512 30.90 8.01 20.22
N ALA A 513 29.74 7.46 19.86
CA ALA A 513 29.01 6.56 20.73
C ALA A 513 29.59 5.12 20.73
N ASN A 514 30.24 4.70 19.64
CA ASN A 514 31.06 3.49 19.64
C ASN A 514 32.33 3.65 20.50
N GLY A 515 32.97 4.82 20.43
CA GLY A 515 34.17 5.18 21.19
C GLY A 515 35.49 4.57 20.69
N THR A 516 35.45 3.67 19.70
CA THR A 516 36.66 3.05 19.10
C THR A 516 36.77 3.24 17.60
N MET A 517 35.65 3.31 16.89
CA MET A 517 35.60 3.56 15.45
C MET A 517 35.61 5.05 15.14
N SER A 518 36.29 5.42 14.07
CA SER A 518 36.20 6.74 13.46
C SER A 518 34.89 6.96 12.69
N ALA A 519 34.59 8.23 12.41
CA ALA A 519 33.47 8.62 11.56
C ALA A 519 33.63 8.10 10.11
N TYR A 520 34.87 7.95 9.63
CA TYR A 520 35.18 7.33 8.34
C TYR A 520 34.79 5.84 8.32
N GLU A 521 35.21 5.06 9.32
CA GLU A 521 34.91 3.62 9.38
C GLU A 521 33.41 3.38 9.52
N THR A 522 32.72 4.23 10.30
CA THR A 522 31.25 4.21 10.40
C THR A 522 30.59 4.46 9.05
N ALA A 523 31.07 5.45 8.29
CA ALA A 523 30.57 5.76 6.97
C ALA A 523 30.76 4.60 5.98
N MET A 524 31.94 3.96 6.01
CA MET A 524 32.26 2.79 5.19
C MET A 524 31.40 1.57 5.57
N MET A 525 31.12 1.39 6.86
CA MET A 525 30.20 0.37 7.35
C MET A 525 28.77 0.60 6.87
N ALA A 526 28.28 1.85 6.93
CA ALA A 526 26.95 2.23 6.47
C ALA A 526 26.75 2.11 4.95
N CYS A 527 27.83 1.86 4.19
CA CYS A 527 27.77 1.45 2.78
C CYS A 527 27.46 -0.04 2.61
N ALA A 528 27.38 -0.82 3.70
CA ALA A 528 26.98 -2.23 3.71
C ALA A 528 27.80 -3.15 2.77
N GLY A 529 29.07 -2.80 2.53
CA GLY A 529 29.91 -3.54 1.59
C GLY A 529 29.59 -3.33 0.10
N ASN A 530 28.55 -2.54 -0.24
CA ASN A 530 28.16 -2.26 -1.61
C ASN A 530 29.21 -1.36 -2.30
N PRO A 531 29.88 -1.84 -3.37
CA PRO A 531 30.92 -1.06 -4.06
C PRO A 531 30.41 0.27 -4.60
N MET A 532 29.18 0.30 -5.14
CA MET A 532 28.59 1.53 -5.70
C MET A 532 28.39 2.58 -4.61
N ASP A 533 27.92 2.18 -3.42
CA ASP A 533 27.66 3.11 -2.31
C ASP A 533 28.97 3.61 -1.69
N LYS A 534 29.99 2.76 -1.62
CA LYS A 534 31.35 3.17 -1.22
C LYS A 534 31.95 4.17 -2.21
N VAL A 535 31.83 3.93 -3.52
CA VAL A 535 32.29 4.90 -4.55
C VAL A 535 31.53 6.22 -4.42
N ASN A 536 30.21 6.15 -4.24
CA ASN A 536 29.34 7.29 -4.06
C ASN A 536 29.79 8.16 -2.87
N PHE A 537 30.12 7.52 -1.75
CA PHE A 537 30.68 8.14 -0.55
C PHE A 537 32.10 8.68 -0.74
N LEU A 538 33.04 7.89 -1.24
CA LEU A 538 34.46 8.29 -1.36
C LEU A 538 34.70 9.35 -2.43
N SER A 539 33.82 9.44 -3.43
CA SER A 539 33.88 10.54 -4.39
C SER A 539 33.29 11.83 -3.82
N TRP A 540 32.41 11.77 -2.80
CA TRP A 540 31.78 12.95 -2.20
C TRP A 540 32.81 13.85 -1.48
N SER A 541 32.70 15.17 -1.62
CA SER A 541 33.65 16.18 -1.12
C SER A 541 34.01 16.03 0.35
N ALA A 542 33.01 15.88 1.21
CA ALA A 542 33.22 15.84 2.65
C ALA A 542 33.83 14.52 3.14
N SER A 543 33.96 13.50 2.29
CA SER A 543 34.74 12.29 2.63
C SER A 543 36.20 12.64 2.97
N THR A 544 36.75 13.70 2.35
CA THR A 544 38.09 14.24 2.66
C THR A 544 38.22 14.63 4.14
N THR A 545 37.20 15.30 4.68
CA THR A 545 37.17 15.70 6.10
C THR A 545 37.15 14.47 7.02
N LEU A 546 36.39 13.45 6.65
CA LEU A 546 36.31 12.19 7.41
C LEU A 546 37.63 11.40 7.36
N ILE A 547 38.27 11.35 6.18
CA ILE A 547 39.58 10.72 6.01
C ILE A 547 40.65 11.43 6.84
N ASN A 548 40.70 12.76 6.82
CA ASN A 548 41.62 13.53 7.66
C ASN A 548 41.46 13.20 9.15
N GLY A 549 40.22 13.21 9.64
CA GLY A 549 39.95 12.86 11.05
C GLY A 549 40.33 11.42 11.39
N HIS A 550 40.16 10.48 10.46
CA HIS A 550 40.57 9.09 10.67
C HIS A 550 42.10 8.93 10.69
N LEU A 551 42.82 9.61 9.79
CA LEU A 551 44.28 9.64 9.79
C LEU A 551 44.81 10.26 11.10
N GLU A 552 44.21 11.35 11.59
CA GLU A 552 44.60 11.97 12.86
C GLU A 552 44.37 11.06 14.07
N ALA A 553 43.26 10.32 14.08
CA ALA A 553 42.88 9.47 15.21
C ALA A 553 43.59 8.10 15.24
N HIS A 554 43.96 7.55 14.08
CA HIS A 554 44.44 6.16 13.95
C HIS A 554 45.81 6.02 13.28
N PHE A 555 46.56 7.11 13.13
CA PHE A 555 47.87 7.13 12.45
C PHE A 555 48.78 5.97 12.88
N ASP A 556 48.94 5.74 14.19
CA ASP A 556 49.91 4.78 14.73
C ASP A 556 49.47 3.30 14.62
N VAL A 557 48.21 3.02 14.31
CA VAL A 557 47.62 1.67 14.31
C VAL A 557 47.09 1.24 12.94
N MET A 558 47.11 2.12 11.95
CA MET A 558 46.64 1.85 10.60
C MET A 558 47.66 1.02 9.81
N ASN A 559 47.18 0.22 8.85
CA ASN A 559 48.06 -0.38 7.85
C ASN A 559 48.78 0.75 7.09
N PRO A 560 50.13 0.79 7.08
CA PRO A 560 50.90 1.87 6.44
C PRO A 560 50.58 2.06 4.95
N TYR A 561 50.18 0.99 4.26
CA TYR A 561 49.79 1.06 2.87
C TYR A 561 48.38 1.64 2.67
N HIS A 562 47.47 1.42 3.62
CA HIS A 562 46.15 2.06 3.60
C HIS A 562 46.25 3.56 3.87
N GLU A 563 47.05 3.93 4.87
CA GLU A 563 47.34 5.32 5.23
C GLU A 563 47.84 6.11 4.01
N VAL A 564 48.80 5.54 3.29
CA VAL A 564 49.37 6.13 2.07
C VAL A 564 48.33 6.34 0.96
N LEU A 565 47.37 5.42 0.79
CA LEU A 565 46.27 5.59 -0.16
C LEU A 565 45.32 6.71 0.26
N MET A 566 45.03 6.81 1.55
CA MET A 566 44.20 7.88 2.10
C MET A 566 44.87 9.25 1.97
N LEU A 567 46.17 9.35 2.27
CA LEU A 567 46.98 10.55 2.05
C LEU A 567 46.99 10.96 0.57
N ALA A 568 47.07 9.99 -0.34
CA ALA A 568 46.93 10.27 -1.76
C ALA A 568 45.52 10.75 -2.14
N LYS A 569 44.48 10.16 -1.54
CA LYS A 569 43.08 10.51 -1.83
C LYS A 569 42.72 11.93 -1.44
N ILE A 570 43.28 12.43 -0.35
CA ILE A 570 43.09 13.81 0.12
C ILE A 570 44.03 14.81 -0.56
N GLY A 571 44.94 14.35 -1.42
CA GLY A 571 45.91 15.17 -2.14
C GLY A 571 47.13 15.60 -1.33
N ALA A 572 47.42 14.95 -0.20
CA ALA A 572 48.60 15.23 0.61
C ALA A 572 49.89 14.72 -0.04
N GLU A 573 49.82 13.59 -0.76
CA GLU A 573 50.93 13.04 -1.53
C GLU A 573 50.45 12.46 -2.87
N PRO A 574 51.18 12.66 -3.99
CA PRO A 574 50.79 12.05 -5.27
C PRO A 574 51.02 10.52 -5.28
N LEU A 575 50.06 9.75 -5.80
CA LEU A 575 50.13 8.28 -5.81
C LEU A 575 51.31 7.74 -6.64
N GLY A 576 51.66 8.34 -7.78
CA GLY A 576 52.76 7.84 -8.62
C GLY A 576 54.11 7.76 -7.87
N PRO A 577 54.59 8.86 -7.26
CA PRO A 577 55.79 8.84 -6.42
C PRO A 577 55.72 7.86 -5.25
N ILE A 578 54.54 7.65 -4.65
CA ILE A 578 54.33 6.62 -3.64
C ILE A 578 54.67 5.22 -4.20
N LEU A 579 54.09 4.84 -5.34
CA LEU A 579 54.29 3.53 -5.96
C LEU A 579 55.78 3.27 -6.24
N ASN A 580 56.47 4.29 -6.76
CA ASN A 580 57.91 4.24 -7.00
C ASN A 580 58.73 4.08 -5.72
N ARG A 581 58.33 4.74 -4.61
CA ARG A 581 58.99 4.59 -3.31
C ARG A 581 58.82 3.17 -2.75
N ILE A 582 57.64 2.55 -2.90
CA ILE A 582 57.39 1.17 -2.46
C ILE A 582 58.30 0.20 -3.24
N SER A 583 58.34 0.30 -4.57
CA SER A 583 59.23 -0.55 -5.38
C SER A 583 60.71 -0.32 -5.04
N ALA A 584 61.15 0.93 -4.90
CA ALA A 584 62.55 1.25 -4.63
C ALA A 584 63.02 0.83 -3.23
N ARG A 585 62.16 0.89 -2.20
CA ARG A 585 62.52 0.56 -0.82
C ARG A 585 62.26 -0.89 -0.45
N ASN A 586 61.14 -1.45 -0.91
CA ASN A 586 60.62 -2.73 -0.45
C ASN A 586 60.63 -3.81 -1.56
N GLY A 587 61.02 -3.43 -2.78
CA GLY A 587 61.11 -4.32 -3.93
C GLY A 587 59.79 -4.49 -4.70
N ASP A 588 59.90 -5.08 -5.88
CA ASP A 588 58.76 -5.28 -6.79
C ASP A 588 57.72 -6.25 -6.25
N THR A 589 58.13 -7.24 -5.44
CA THR A 589 57.20 -8.13 -4.75
C THR A 589 56.29 -7.36 -3.79
N ALA A 590 56.84 -6.41 -3.03
CA ALA A 590 56.03 -5.59 -2.11
C ALA A 590 55.07 -4.67 -2.87
N LEU A 591 55.51 -4.08 -3.99
CA LEU A 591 54.63 -3.29 -4.86
C LEU A 591 53.52 -4.15 -5.48
N GLN A 592 53.84 -5.36 -5.93
CA GLN A 592 52.85 -6.29 -6.47
C GLN A 592 51.81 -6.68 -5.40
N THR A 593 52.24 -7.00 -4.18
CA THR A 593 51.34 -7.26 -3.05
C THR A 593 50.46 -6.05 -2.76
N PHE A 594 51.04 -4.84 -2.68
CA PHE A 594 50.29 -3.61 -2.47
C PHE A 594 49.20 -3.40 -3.53
N LEU A 595 49.53 -3.57 -4.82
CA LEU A 595 48.58 -3.40 -5.92
C LEU A 595 47.46 -4.45 -5.94
N LEU A 596 47.72 -5.66 -5.44
CA LEU A 596 46.74 -6.75 -5.34
C LEU A 596 45.87 -6.68 -4.08
N GLU A 597 46.41 -6.11 -3.00
CA GLU A 597 45.71 -5.97 -1.72
C GLU A 597 44.49 -5.04 -1.84
N ARG A 598 43.47 -5.34 -1.02
CA ARG A 598 42.19 -4.62 -1.03
C ARG A 598 42.06 -3.82 0.26
N TYR A 599 42.03 -2.50 0.09
CA TYR A 599 41.87 -1.52 1.14
C TYR A 599 40.42 -1.02 1.08
N ASP A 600 39.64 -1.34 2.12
CA ASP A 600 38.18 -1.22 2.16
C ASP A 600 37.44 -1.89 0.99
N GLY A 601 38.01 -2.97 0.48
CA GLY A 601 37.52 -3.71 -0.68
C GLY A 601 38.05 -3.22 -2.03
N PHE A 602 38.81 -2.11 -2.08
CA PHE A 602 39.32 -1.57 -3.33
C PHE A 602 40.84 -1.71 -3.46
N SER A 603 41.32 -2.05 -4.66
CA SER A 603 42.78 -2.03 -4.90
C SER A 603 43.27 -0.60 -5.13
N PRO A 604 44.58 -0.32 -5.05
CA PRO A 604 45.14 1.00 -5.30
C PRO A 604 44.70 1.65 -6.62
N ILE A 605 44.53 0.87 -7.69
CA ILE A 605 44.03 1.39 -8.97
C ILE A 605 42.57 1.84 -8.91
N HIS A 606 41.73 1.20 -8.10
CA HIS A 606 40.37 1.65 -7.85
C HIS A 606 40.38 2.97 -7.06
N TRP A 607 41.20 3.05 -6.01
CA TRP A 607 41.41 4.30 -5.28
C TRP A 607 41.86 5.45 -6.19
N ALA A 608 42.77 5.17 -7.12
CA ALA A 608 43.27 6.15 -8.09
C ALA A 608 42.16 6.76 -8.97
N VAL A 609 41.13 5.99 -9.36
CA VAL A 609 40.00 6.49 -10.16
C VAL A 609 39.21 7.59 -9.44
N MET A 610 39.23 7.59 -8.11
CA MET A 610 38.56 8.60 -7.28
C MET A 610 39.47 9.80 -6.95
N MET A 611 40.68 9.83 -7.49
CA MET A 611 41.68 10.90 -7.33
C MET A 611 41.75 11.76 -8.59
N ASP A 612 42.53 11.31 -9.59
CA ASP A 612 42.82 12.01 -10.83
C ASP A 612 43.41 11.06 -11.89
N LEU A 613 43.52 11.54 -13.14
CA LEU A 613 44.09 10.77 -14.25
C LEU A 613 45.57 10.37 -14.04
N PRO A 614 46.48 11.25 -13.58
CA PRO A 614 47.87 10.87 -13.31
C PRO A 614 48.02 9.70 -12.33
N ALA A 615 47.22 9.65 -11.26
CA ALA A 615 47.21 8.54 -10.32
C ALA A 615 46.79 7.23 -11.01
N VAL A 616 45.76 7.27 -11.86
CA VAL A 616 45.28 6.10 -12.60
C VAL A 616 46.35 5.58 -13.56
N GLU A 617 46.96 6.45 -14.35
CA GLU A 617 48.01 6.06 -15.30
C GLU A 617 49.23 5.47 -14.59
N ALA A 618 49.66 6.07 -13.48
CA ALA A 618 50.77 5.55 -12.69
C ALA A 618 50.48 4.16 -12.10
N ALA A 619 49.27 3.95 -11.59
CA ALA A 619 48.86 2.63 -11.07
C ALA A 619 48.75 1.59 -12.21
N MET A 620 48.21 1.97 -13.36
CA MET A 620 48.12 1.11 -14.54
C MET A 620 49.50 0.70 -15.07
N GLU A 621 50.43 1.65 -15.17
CA GLU A 621 51.80 1.40 -15.64
C GLU A 621 52.55 0.44 -14.73
N GLN A 622 52.46 0.62 -13.41
CA GLN A 622 53.11 -0.29 -12.47
C GLN A 622 52.46 -1.68 -12.48
N ALA A 623 51.13 -1.77 -12.58
CA ALA A 623 50.43 -3.05 -12.66
C ALA A 623 50.75 -3.80 -13.97
N GLU A 624 50.84 -3.09 -15.09
CA GLU A 624 51.26 -3.64 -16.38
C GLU A 624 52.69 -4.17 -16.34
N ARG A 625 53.63 -3.36 -15.82
CA ARG A 625 55.04 -3.73 -15.65
C ARG A 625 55.20 -5.02 -14.84
N LEU A 626 54.36 -5.20 -13.82
CA LEU A 626 54.37 -6.37 -12.94
C LEU A 626 53.51 -7.52 -13.45
N GLY A 627 52.86 -7.38 -14.61
CA GLY A 627 52.02 -8.42 -15.21
C GLY A 627 50.75 -8.73 -14.43
N VAL A 628 50.23 -7.77 -13.64
CA VAL A 628 49.03 -7.94 -12.79
C VAL A 628 47.86 -7.01 -13.18
N LEU A 629 47.93 -6.36 -14.34
CA LEU A 629 46.94 -5.34 -14.72
C LEU A 629 45.52 -5.93 -14.80
N SER A 630 45.33 -7.11 -15.40
CA SER A 630 44.02 -7.75 -15.53
C SER A 630 43.44 -8.21 -14.17
N GLU A 631 44.30 -8.50 -13.17
CA GLU A 631 43.90 -8.80 -11.79
C GLU A 631 43.34 -7.59 -11.07
N VAL A 632 43.95 -6.42 -11.24
CA VAL A 632 43.68 -5.26 -10.39
C VAL A 632 42.56 -4.36 -10.93
N VAL A 633 42.30 -4.38 -12.25
CA VAL A 633 41.23 -3.61 -12.90
C VAL A 633 39.83 -4.18 -12.68
N VAL A 634 39.76 -5.42 -12.17
CA VAL A 634 38.53 -6.10 -11.74
C VAL A 634 38.57 -6.35 -10.24
N HIS A 635 37.45 -6.12 -9.57
CA HIS A 635 37.22 -6.54 -8.20
C HIS A 635 36.81 -8.02 -8.19
N ARG A 636 37.78 -8.93 -8.25
CA ARG A 636 37.53 -10.39 -8.36
C ARG A 636 36.75 -11.00 -7.19
N ASP A 637 36.85 -10.42 -6.00
CA ASP A 637 36.11 -10.89 -4.80
C ASP A 637 34.66 -10.37 -4.73
N SER A 638 34.28 -9.49 -5.67
CA SER A 638 32.90 -9.09 -5.84
C SER A 638 32.24 -10.14 -6.75
N PRO A 639 31.12 -10.76 -6.36
CA PRO A 639 30.48 -11.83 -7.12
C PRO A 639 30.05 -11.43 -8.55
N VAL A 640 30.21 -10.16 -8.93
CA VAL A 640 29.65 -9.57 -10.15
C VAL A 640 30.69 -8.89 -11.06
N GLY A 641 31.98 -8.92 -10.69
CA GLY A 641 33.05 -8.43 -11.59
C GLY A 641 33.11 -6.90 -11.73
N TRP A 642 32.83 -6.16 -10.65
CA TRP A 642 32.94 -4.69 -10.62
C TRP A 642 34.31 -4.21 -11.11
N THR A 643 34.36 -3.20 -11.98
CA THR A 643 35.61 -2.76 -12.61
C THR A 643 35.92 -1.29 -12.32
N ILE A 644 37.15 -0.88 -12.60
CA ILE A 644 37.56 0.53 -12.53
C ILE A 644 36.73 1.45 -13.46
N LEU A 645 36.15 0.90 -14.54
CA LEU A 645 35.24 1.62 -15.44
C LEU A 645 33.85 1.85 -14.81
N HIS A 646 33.32 0.86 -14.09
CA HIS A 646 32.08 1.01 -13.31
C HIS A 646 32.25 2.06 -12.22
N MET A 647 33.40 2.06 -11.55
CA MET A 647 33.76 3.07 -10.54
C MET A 647 33.82 4.47 -11.14
N ALA A 648 34.51 4.65 -12.27
CA ALA A 648 34.58 5.94 -12.96
C ALA A 648 33.18 6.43 -13.40
N ALA A 649 32.39 5.56 -14.03
CA ALA A 649 31.02 5.87 -14.44
C ALA A 649 30.12 6.24 -13.25
N THR A 650 30.18 5.48 -12.16
CA THR A 650 29.43 5.75 -10.93
C THR A 650 29.82 7.09 -10.32
N SER A 651 31.12 7.38 -10.25
CA SER A 651 31.63 8.66 -9.74
C SER A 651 31.00 9.84 -10.50
N ILE A 652 30.95 9.75 -11.84
CA ILE A 652 30.34 10.77 -12.73
C ILE A 652 28.82 10.85 -12.55
N VAL A 653 28.13 9.70 -12.60
CA VAL A 653 26.65 9.63 -12.50
C VAL A 653 26.18 10.13 -11.14
N MET A 654 26.85 9.75 -10.05
CA MET A 654 26.40 10.12 -8.72
C MET A 654 26.80 11.56 -8.35
N HIS A 655 27.84 12.12 -8.95
CA HIS A 655 28.25 13.50 -8.67
C HIS A 655 27.27 14.57 -9.17
N PHE A 656 26.52 14.30 -10.24
CA PHE A 656 25.84 15.37 -11.00
C PHE A 656 24.41 15.01 -11.40
N PRO A 657 23.40 15.24 -10.54
CA PRO A 657 22.01 14.88 -10.83
C PRO A 657 21.40 15.76 -11.95
N VAL A 658 21.03 15.11 -13.06
CA VAL A 658 20.10 15.49 -14.15
C VAL A 658 20.39 16.80 -14.95
N PRO A 659 20.22 16.81 -16.30
CA PRO A 659 20.33 18.03 -17.10
C PRO A 659 19.23 19.03 -16.75
N GLY A 660 19.61 20.18 -16.19
CA GLY A 660 18.68 21.28 -15.87
C GLY A 660 19.20 22.25 -14.80
N ARG A 661 20.07 21.79 -13.89
CA ARG A 661 20.67 22.61 -12.82
C ARG A 661 22.06 23.19 -13.14
N PHE A 662 22.57 23.02 -14.37
CA PHE A 662 23.90 23.50 -14.76
C PHE A 662 24.07 25.03 -14.69
N ARG A 663 22.99 25.82 -14.72
CA ARG A 663 23.06 27.28 -14.62
C ARG A 663 23.48 27.80 -13.24
N HIS A 664 23.48 26.96 -12.20
CA HIS A 664 23.78 27.36 -10.82
C HIS A 664 25.02 26.67 -10.22
N MET A 665 25.77 25.88 -11.00
CA MET A 665 27.00 25.28 -10.50
C MET A 665 28.14 26.30 -10.45
N SER A 666 28.93 26.25 -9.39
CA SER A 666 30.15 27.05 -9.28
C SER A 666 31.16 26.65 -10.36
N GLN A 667 31.94 27.61 -10.88
CA GLN A 667 33.02 27.37 -11.87
C GLN A 667 33.96 26.22 -11.49
N PRO A 668 34.41 26.08 -10.22
CA PRO A 668 35.27 24.97 -9.80
C PRO A 668 34.61 23.59 -9.94
N SER A 669 33.30 23.49 -9.64
CA SER A 669 32.56 22.26 -9.84
C SER A 669 32.58 21.88 -11.32
N TYR A 670 32.28 22.81 -12.21
CA TYR A 670 32.23 22.59 -13.67
C TYR A 670 33.55 22.10 -14.27
N LEU A 671 34.70 22.64 -13.84
CA LEU A 671 36.02 22.17 -14.29
C LEU A 671 36.29 20.72 -13.86
N ARG A 672 35.97 20.38 -12.62
CA ARG A 672 36.08 19.00 -12.09
C ARG A 672 35.24 18.00 -12.87
N HIS A 673 34.10 18.41 -13.45
CA HIS A 673 33.29 17.55 -14.32
C HIS A 673 34.04 17.18 -15.61
N PHE A 674 34.68 18.16 -16.26
CA PHE A 674 35.44 17.90 -17.49
C PHE A 674 36.63 16.99 -17.23
N GLU A 675 37.35 17.22 -16.14
CA GLU A 675 38.49 16.40 -15.74
C GLU A 675 38.08 14.94 -15.49
N GLN A 676 36.94 14.68 -14.84
CA GLN A 676 36.44 13.32 -14.63
C GLN A 676 36.01 12.62 -15.93
N MET A 677 35.42 13.35 -16.87
CA MET A 677 35.06 12.82 -18.19
C MET A 677 36.29 12.55 -19.06
N GLU A 678 37.26 13.45 -19.04
CA GLU A 678 38.55 13.27 -19.68
C GLU A 678 39.24 12.03 -19.09
N THR A 679 39.26 11.91 -17.76
CA THR A 679 39.79 10.74 -17.06
C THR A 679 39.14 9.45 -17.55
N LEU A 680 37.79 9.37 -17.55
CA LEU A 680 37.08 8.19 -18.06
C LEU A 680 37.44 7.88 -19.52
N SER A 681 37.51 8.90 -20.38
CA SER A 681 37.84 8.71 -21.79
C SER A 681 39.26 8.18 -21.99
N GLN A 682 40.24 8.75 -21.29
CA GLN A 682 41.64 8.34 -21.35
C GLN A 682 41.82 6.95 -20.77
N MET A 683 41.16 6.62 -19.67
CA MET A 683 41.14 5.27 -19.10
C MET A 683 40.70 4.20 -20.11
N VAL A 684 39.64 4.47 -20.89
CA VAL A 684 39.17 3.54 -21.92
C VAL A 684 40.23 3.32 -23.00
N PHE A 685 40.92 4.37 -23.45
CA PHE A 685 42.00 4.26 -24.44
C PHE A 685 43.23 3.55 -23.86
N SER A 686 43.66 3.90 -22.66
CA SER A 686 44.80 3.31 -21.97
C SER A 686 44.58 1.82 -21.68
N LEU A 687 43.40 1.43 -21.21
CA LEU A 687 43.06 0.02 -21.00
C LEU A 687 43.14 -0.78 -22.30
N ARG A 688 42.62 -0.24 -23.39
CA ARG A 688 42.70 -0.90 -24.70
C ARG A 688 44.15 -1.10 -25.16
N ALA A 689 45.03 -0.16 -24.87
CA ALA A 689 46.44 -0.22 -25.27
C ALA A 689 47.29 -1.16 -24.40
N ARG A 690 46.98 -1.24 -23.10
CA ARG A 690 47.81 -1.92 -22.08
C ARG A 690 47.36 -3.35 -21.76
N LEU A 691 46.11 -3.72 -22.06
CA LEU A 691 45.64 -5.09 -21.86
C LEU A 691 46.22 -6.03 -22.93
N ALA A 692 46.57 -7.25 -22.49
CA ALA A 692 47.26 -8.24 -23.31
C ALA A 692 46.44 -8.70 -24.53
N SER A 693 45.11 -8.73 -24.42
CA SER A 693 44.22 -9.10 -25.51
C SER A 693 43.03 -8.15 -25.67
N LEU A 694 42.48 -8.13 -26.88
CA LEU A 694 41.25 -7.40 -27.19
C LEU A 694 40.03 -8.06 -26.51
N ASP A 695 40.08 -9.36 -26.24
CA ASP A 695 39.02 -10.10 -25.56
C ASP A 695 38.94 -9.71 -24.09
N ASP A 696 40.09 -9.54 -23.40
CA ASP A 696 40.12 -9.04 -22.02
C ASP A 696 39.50 -7.63 -21.92
N PHE A 697 39.81 -6.76 -22.87
CA PHE A 697 39.18 -5.44 -22.95
C PHE A 697 37.67 -5.54 -23.15
N CYS A 698 37.19 -6.41 -24.06
CA CYS A 698 35.75 -6.61 -24.26
C CYS A 698 35.06 -7.19 -23.03
N GLN A 699 35.68 -8.14 -22.33
CA GLN A 699 35.16 -8.70 -21.08
C GLN A 699 34.98 -7.63 -20.00
N LEU A 700 35.91 -6.66 -19.89
CA LEU A 700 35.77 -5.54 -18.95
C LEU A 700 34.61 -4.60 -19.31
N MET A 701 34.34 -4.40 -20.60
CA MET A 701 33.26 -3.53 -21.09
C MET A 701 31.88 -4.18 -20.93
N ASP A 702 31.81 -5.50 -21.07
CA ASP A 702 30.61 -6.32 -20.90
C ASP A 702 30.42 -6.83 -19.46
N ALA A 703 31.36 -6.56 -18.55
CA ALA A 703 31.19 -6.81 -17.11
C ALA A 703 29.96 -6.07 -16.59
N ARG A 704 29.21 -6.70 -15.69
CA ARG A 704 27.99 -6.14 -15.10
C ARG A 704 28.28 -5.47 -13.76
N ASP A 705 27.46 -4.49 -13.42
CA ASP A 705 27.46 -3.81 -12.12
C ASP A 705 27.10 -4.77 -10.99
N TYR A 706 27.32 -4.34 -9.74
CA TYR A 706 27.08 -5.15 -8.54
C TYR A 706 25.64 -5.67 -8.38
N LEU A 707 24.66 -5.04 -9.03
CA LEU A 707 23.26 -5.50 -9.03
C LEU A 707 22.95 -6.47 -10.18
N GLY A 708 23.92 -6.79 -11.04
CA GLY A 708 23.75 -7.67 -12.20
C GLY A 708 22.90 -7.08 -13.32
N ASN A 709 22.57 -5.79 -13.24
CA ASN A 709 21.52 -5.14 -14.01
C ASN A 709 22.07 -4.37 -15.21
N ARG A 710 23.29 -3.83 -15.14
CA ARG A 710 23.85 -2.96 -16.19
C ARG A 710 25.31 -3.28 -16.46
N THR A 711 25.69 -3.34 -17.74
CA THR A 711 27.12 -3.29 -18.09
C THR A 711 27.63 -1.86 -18.04
N PHE A 712 28.95 -1.65 -18.06
CA PHE A 712 29.52 -0.31 -18.26
C PHE A 712 28.91 0.38 -19.51
N LEU A 713 28.71 -0.38 -20.59
CA LEU A 713 28.03 0.11 -21.80
C LEU A 713 26.56 0.50 -21.56
N GLY A 714 25.88 -0.16 -20.62
CA GLY A 714 24.52 0.16 -20.19
C GLY A 714 24.43 1.39 -19.28
N MET A 715 25.49 1.72 -18.54
CA MET A 715 25.60 2.97 -17.76
C MET A 715 25.93 4.17 -18.66
N LEU A 716 26.60 3.94 -19.79
CA LEU A 716 27.05 5.01 -20.69
C LEU A 716 25.91 5.91 -21.18
N PRO A 717 24.71 5.42 -21.59
CA PRO A 717 23.57 6.28 -21.92
C PRO A 717 23.19 7.30 -20.84
N GLU A 718 23.27 6.95 -19.55
CA GLU A 718 22.97 7.89 -18.47
C GLU A 718 24.08 8.93 -18.28
N VAL A 719 25.34 8.50 -18.45
CA VAL A 719 26.48 9.41 -18.55
C VAL A 719 26.28 10.36 -19.74
N LEU A 720 25.87 9.85 -20.91
CA LEU A 720 25.67 10.61 -22.14
C LEU A 720 24.44 11.53 -22.12
N GLN A 721 23.32 11.09 -21.53
CA GLN A 721 22.11 11.90 -21.40
C GLN A 721 22.36 13.13 -20.52
N ARG A 722 23.29 13.02 -19.56
CA ARG A 722 23.76 14.14 -18.74
C ARG A 722 24.68 15.11 -19.49
N PHE A 723 25.26 14.69 -20.63
CA PHE A 723 26.25 15.46 -21.40
C PHE A 723 26.06 15.30 -22.92
N GLY A 724 25.34 16.22 -23.56
CA GLY A 724 25.01 16.20 -24.99
C GLY A 724 26.20 16.24 -25.99
N VAL A 725 27.45 16.09 -25.54
CA VAL A 725 28.67 16.24 -26.37
C VAL A 725 29.42 14.91 -26.62
N ILE A 726 29.01 13.77 -26.06
CA ILE A 726 29.83 12.54 -26.13
C ILE A 726 29.20 11.44 -27.02
N ALA A 727 28.53 11.82 -28.12
CA ALA A 727 28.13 10.86 -29.14
C ALA A 727 29.33 10.12 -29.77
N ALA A 728 30.50 10.76 -29.85
CA ALA A 728 31.69 10.22 -30.51
C ALA A 728 32.40 9.09 -29.73
N ILE A 729 32.55 9.20 -28.40
CA ILE A 729 33.18 8.15 -27.57
C ILE A 729 32.25 6.94 -27.46
N ALA A 730 30.94 7.15 -27.28
CA ALA A 730 29.95 6.09 -27.29
C ALA A 730 29.90 5.36 -28.64
N ALA A 731 29.95 6.10 -29.75
CA ALA A 731 30.04 5.54 -31.08
C ALA A 731 31.36 4.79 -31.30
N PHE A 732 32.50 5.32 -30.84
CA PHE A 732 33.80 4.65 -30.90
C PHE A 732 33.77 3.32 -30.14
N ILE A 733 33.35 3.34 -28.88
CA ILE A 733 33.25 2.16 -28.02
C ILE A 733 32.30 1.11 -28.63
N ARG A 734 31.08 1.50 -29.02
CA ARG A 734 30.13 0.58 -29.66
C ARG A 734 30.67 0.01 -30.97
N ARG A 735 31.38 0.82 -31.77
CA ARG A 735 31.98 0.38 -33.04
C ARG A 735 33.10 -0.62 -32.81
N GLN A 736 33.95 -0.43 -31.80
CA GLN A 736 35.00 -1.39 -31.47
C GLN A 736 34.42 -2.73 -31.00
N CYS A 737 33.48 -2.72 -30.05
CA CYS A 737 32.84 -3.94 -29.54
C CYS A 737 32.01 -4.67 -30.62
N ASN A 738 31.26 -3.95 -31.45
CA ASN A 738 30.45 -4.55 -32.53
C ASN A 738 31.31 -5.14 -33.67
N ASN A 739 32.45 -4.53 -33.99
CA ASN A 739 33.38 -5.08 -34.99
C ASN A 739 33.96 -6.44 -34.58
N ILE A 740 34.03 -6.73 -33.27
CA ILE A 740 34.54 -7.98 -32.71
C ILE A 740 33.44 -9.04 -32.68
N ARG A 741 32.22 -8.69 -32.23
CA ARG A 741 31.06 -9.60 -32.30
C ARG A 741 30.78 -10.09 -33.73
N ARG A 742 31.06 -9.26 -34.75
CA ARG A 742 30.98 -9.64 -36.16
C ARG A 742 32.15 -10.46 -36.70
N ARG A 743 33.26 -10.55 -35.97
CA ARG A 743 34.43 -11.38 -36.32
C ARG A 743 34.41 -12.74 -35.61
N LEU A 744 33.67 -12.85 -34.51
CA LEU A 744 33.50 -14.07 -33.72
C LEU A 744 32.21 -14.85 -34.06
N ALA A 745 31.25 -14.22 -34.73
CA ALA A 745 30.11 -14.86 -35.40
C ALA A 745 30.45 -15.08 -36.88
#